data_AF-A0A7K0P244-F1
#
_entry.id   AF-A0A7K0P244-F1
#
_cell.length_a   1.000
_cell.length_b   1.000
_cell.length_c   1.000
_cell.angle_alpha   90.00
_cell.angle_beta   90.00
_cell.angle_gamma   90.00
#
_symmetry.space_group_name_H-M   'P 1'
#
loop_
_entity.id
_entity.type
_entity.pdbx_description
1 polymer ?
#
loop_
_entity_poly.entity_id
_entity_poly.type
_entity_poly.pdbx_seq_one_letter_code
_entity_poly.pdbx_strand_id
1 'polypeptide(L)'
;MSSRRTVPESPPDAPAARGSGRAPLGTRELWAFIAPFAAPVRSRLVGALALGAVSLAAAALIPLQVDAVLANQGNVAVTALVIAALMGLSVATSSLSHTTSYRASAVVGQSLAQFVYDRTLLSPMLRQTGMRRPSVISRHTSDVDRVEEALDRTVTEGLPGLGRIVVSLALLLYLEPKAGIVTMGATAVFLLLNSHIGRYMLERDKARLDTSSELGAVVDESITAGRNLTGMNLVDWMSRRFASRADNLRIATEDQKREANRLVTAARVTGYVALLSVVLIALVSGGSEAGAIAASVLYIEAVVRGLEALPPWLRDVRLALTSKRRIEQITSATQRVSHDSRVATHTGEALLVIRDLALVPGHSLVEGDLPVPRGGVVAVVVDLGVSINGFLEVLSGDANPDSGCVLLDGIDVRQPTVKRRIMLVTDDPHLMDASVRDHLRAADPHVRPADVERTLTVMGLGHLSRLADGGLDAPLGSHGAALSVHERQRLMIAMAACSSADVIVLQDLPVLADPDSAAPILAELARKPDRTVIVATKSADIAAFASHVIAPIGSRILCGAHRDLLERPEYKAAWERQAAGGIDERILAEVPQSQRDVLRARLITEHFNAGETLYRFGSPGDRIIFVMEGRVAIHAPDEFGVEQLIGDVGPGNFCGDVGQSHAPRAETARAVDDTMVRTLSVEAWSAGVLGLLDSDPVERRVLTCVLRADNPTIDTLPQLVLGQSHDETVLALSTLIERGQVRVDDQGRLSISARRRSRAGAAAVLDRLVEL
;
A
#
# COMPACT_ATOMS: atom_id res chain seq x y z
N MET A 1 39.77 -22.85 -15.70
CA MET A 1 38.94 -23.64 -14.75
C MET A 1 38.39 -22.68 -13.72
N SER A 2 37.14 -22.23 -13.90
CA SER A 2 36.50 -21.19 -13.07
C SER A 2 35.53 -21.84 -12.08
N SER A 3 35.70 -21.59 -10.78
CA SER A 3 34.69 -21.95 -9.77
C SER A 3 33.72 -20.78 -9.59
N ARG A 4 32.45 -21.03 -9.94
CA ARG A 4 31.31 -20.12 -9.75
C ARG A 4 31.02 -19.99 -8.26
N ARG A 5 31.01 -18.76 -7.74
CA ARG A 5 30.40 -18.43 -6.44
C ARG A 5 28.88 -18.40 -6.63
N THR A 6 28.19 -19.25 -5.88
CA THR A 6 26.74 -19.32 -5.73
C THR A 6 26.24 -18.12 -4.94
N VAL A 7 25.29 -17.39 -5.51
CA VAL A 7 24.50 -16.33 -4.85
C VAL A 7 23.53 -17.01 -3.87
N PRO A 8 23.24 -16.46 -2.67
CA PRO A 8 22.27 -17.06 -1.76
C PRO A 8 20.87 -16.99 -2.38
N GLU A 9 20.17 -18.14 -2.41
CA GLU A 9 18.77 -18.23 -2.80
C GLU A 9 17.92 -17.25 -1.98
N SER A 10 17.10 -16.48 -2.68
CA SER A 10 16.03 -15.68 -2.06
C SER A 10 15.07 -16.62 -1.32
N PRO A 11 14.48 -16.19 -0.18
CA PRO A 11 13.53 -17.02 0.55
C PRO A 11 12.39 -17.44 -0.38
N PRO A 12 11.87 -18.68 -0.27
CA PRO A 12 10.82 -19.16 -1.16
C PRO A 12 9.61 -18.26 -1.03
N ASP A 13 9.18 -17.70 -2.15
CA ASP A 13 7.90 -17.01 -2.29
C ASP A 13 6.83 -17.86 -1.58
N ALA A 14 6.12 -17.24 -0.63
CA ALA A 14 4.95 -17.82 0.00
C ALA A 14 4.06 -18.43 -1.10
N PRO A 15 3.54 -19.66 -0.91
CA PRO A 15 2.97 -20.44 -2.01
C PRO A 15 1.87 -19.63 -2.68
N ALA A 16 2.17 -19.15 -3.89
CA ALA A 16 1.18 -18.64 -4.81
C ALA A 16 0.07 -19.70 -4.83
N ALA A 17 -1.10 -19.31 -4.33
CA ALA A 17 -2.26 -20.19 -4.24
C ALA A 17 -2.35 -20.96 -5.55
N ARG A 18 -2.16 -22.28 -5.48
CA ARG A 18 -2.24 -23.17 -6.64
C ARG A 18 -3.65 -23.04 -7.19
N GLY A 19 -3.81 -22.12 -8.14
CA GLY A 19 -5.01 -22.00 -8.94
C GLY A 19 -5.15 -23.31 -9.67
N SER A 20 -6.13 -24.10 -9.24
CA SER A 20 -6.71 -25.22 -9.98
C SER A 20 -6.61 -24.97 -11.48
N GLY A 21 -6.06 -25.92 -12.25
CA GLY A 21 -6.06 -25.85 -13.71
C GLY A 21 -7.45 -25.48 -14.21
N ARG A 22 -7.59 -24.30 -14.82
CA ARG A 22 -8.89 -23.75 -15.23
C ARG A 22 -8.93 -23.63 -16.74
N ALA A 23 -9.96 -24.26 -17.31
CA ALA A 23 -10.26 -24.35 -18.73
C ALA A 23 -10.13 -23.01 -19.47
N PRO A 24 -9.83 -23.01 -20.78
CA PRO A 24 -9.88 -21.79 -21.58
C PRO A 24 -11.29 -21.19 -21.49
N LEU A 25 -11.40 -20.00 -20.90
CA LEU A 25 -12.67 -19.28 -20.81
C LEU A 25 -13.17 -18.98 -22.21
N GLY A 26 -14.43 -19.33 -22.47
CA GLY A 26 -15.10 -18.96 -23.71
C GLY A 26 -15.53 -17.50 -23.70
N THR A 27 -15.63 -16.89 -24.88
CA THR A 27 -16.25 -15.56 -25.09
C THR A 27 -17.63 -15.44 -24.43
N ARG A 28 -18.37 -16.55 -24.32
CA ARG A 28 -19.65 -16.65 -23.61
C ARG A 28 -19.60 -16.13 -22.17
N GLU A 29 -18.51 -16.38 -21.46
CA GLU A 29 -18.39 -15.96 -20.05
C GLU A 29 -18.11 -14.47 -19.88
N LEU A 30 -17.51 -13.82 -20.87
CA LEU A 30 -17.37 -12.36 -20.90
C LEU A 30 -18.73 -11.72 -21.11
N TRP A 31 -19.49 -12.21 -22.10
CA TRP A 31 -20.82 -11.65 -22.40
C TRP A 31 -21.83 -11.90 -21.28
N ALA A 32 -21.76 -13.05 -20.60
CA ALA A 32 -22.58 -13.30 -19.41
C ALA A 32 -22.27 -12.33 -18.26
N PHE A 33 -20.99 -11.94 -18.11
CA PHE A 33 -20.57 -10.93 -17.12
C PHE A 33 -21.05 -9.52 -17.49
N ILE A 34 -21.01 -9.15 -18.76
CA ILE A 34 -21.43 -7.81 -19.25
C ILE A 34 -22.97 -7.68 -19.30
N ALA A 35 -23.69 -8.77 -19.54
CA ALA A 35 -25.15 -8.80 -19.74
C ALA A 35 -25.98 -7.98 -18.72
N PRO A 36 -25.77 -8.09 -17.39
CA PRO A 36 -26.54 -7.30 -16.42
C PRO A 36 -26.34 -5.79 -16.58
N PHE A 37 -25.13 -5.36 -16.95
CA PHE A 37 -24.80 -3.94 -17.17
C PHE A 37 -25.29 -3.44 -18.53
N ALA A 38 -25.38 -4.32 -19.53
CA ALA A 38 -25.90 -4.00 -20.85
C ALA A 38 -27.44 -4.01 -20.92
N ALA A 39 -28.14 -4.59 -19.93
CA ALA A 39 -29.60 -4.70 -19.91
C ALA A 39 -30.32 -3.33 -20.06
N PRO A 40 -29.92 -2.25 -19.35
CA PRO A 40 -30.56 -0.94 -19.47
C PRO A 40 -30.38 -0.28 -20.86
N VAL A 41 -29.32 -0.64 -21.58
CA VAL A 41 -28.98 -0.07 -22.90
C VAL A 41 -29.19 -1.06 -24.05
N ARG A 42 -29.86 -2.20 -23.80
CA ARG A 42 -30.06 -3.26 -24.78
C ARG A 42 -30.70 -2.76 -26.08
N SER A 43 -31.70 -1.87 -25.99
CA SER A 43 -32.36 -1.30 -27.17
C SER A 43 -31.41 -0.46 -28.03
N ARG A 44 -30.48 0.28 -27.41
CA ARG A 44 -29.46 1.07 -28.12
C ARG A 44 -28.42 0.19 -28.78
N LEU A 45 -27.96 -0.86 -28.10
CA LEU A 45 -27.02 -1.84 -28.67
C LEU A 45 -27.64 -2.60 -29.85
N VAL A 46 -28.90 -3.02 -29.72
CA VAL A 46 -29.64 -3.65 -30.84
C VAL A 46 -29.85 -2.65 -31.98
N GLY A 47 -30.18 -1.38 -31.67
CA GLY A 47 -30.28 -0.32 -32.67
C GLY A 47 -28.98 -0.06 -33.42
N ALA A 48 -27.85 -0.03 -32.72
CA ALA A 48 -26.53 0.08 -33.32
C ALA A 48 -26.24 -1.10 -34.26
N LEU A 49 -26.48 -2.34 -33.81
CA LEU A 49 -26.34 -3.53 -34.67
C LEU A 49 -27.24 -3.48 -35.90
N ALA A 50 -28.49 -3.02 -35.76
CA ALA A 50 -29.41 -2.87 -36.88
C ALA A 50 -28.92 -1.82 -37.88
N LEU A 51 -28.42 -0.67 -37.41
CA LEU A 51 -27.80 0.36 -38.26
C LEU A 51 -26.54 -0.16 -38.96
N GLY A 52 -25.70 -0.92 -38.25
CA GLY A 52 -24.55 -1.60 -38.82
C GLY A 52 -24.94 -2.61 -39.91
N ALA A 53 -26.03 -3.36 -39.72
CA ALA A 53 -26.57 -4.27 -40.73
C ALA A 53 -27.09 -3.53 -41.97
N VAL A 54 -27.76 -2.38 -41.79
CA VAL A 54 -28.19 -1.52 -42.91
C VAL A 54 -26.97 -0.96 -43.66
N SER A 55 -25.95 -0.49 -42.94
CA SER A 55 -24.69 -0.03 -43.54
C SER A 55 -24.03 -1.13 -44.37
N LEU A 56 -23.99 -2.35 -43.84
CA LEU A 56 -23.43 -3.51 -44.52
C LEU A 56 -24.22 -3.85 -45.79
N ALA A 57 -25.55 -3.87 -45.71
CA ALA A 57 -26.41 -4.14 -46.87
C ALA A 57 -26.23 -3.07 -47.97
N ALA A 58 -26.22 -1.79 -47.60
CA ALA A 58 -25.99 -0.69 -48.54
C ALA A 58 -24.62 -0.80 -49.22
N ALA A 59 -23.56 -1.11 -48.45
CA ALA A 59 -22.22 -1.31 -48.99
C ALA A 59 -22.14 -2.54 -49.93
N ALA A 60 -22.84 -3.63 -49.60
CA ALA A 60 -22.87 -4.85 -50.39
C ALA A 60 -23.62 -4.70 -51.73
N LEU A 61 -24.52 -3.72 -51.86
CA LEU A 61 -25.26 -3.43 -53.09
C LEU A 61 -24.45 -2.59 -54.10
N ILE A 62 -23.43 -1.85 -53.65
CA ILE A 62 -22.64 -0.98 -54.52
C ILE A 62 -21.97 -1.76 -55.68
N PRO A 63 -21.29 -2.90 -55.45
CA PRO A 63 -20.66 -3.64 -56.54
C PRO A 63 -21.65 -4.14 -57.62
N LEU A 64 -22.89 -4.50 -57.24
CA LEU A 64 -23.94 -4.88 -58.20
C LEU A 64 -24.36 -3.73 -59.12
N GLN A 65 -24.38 -2.51 -58.59
CA GLN A 65 -24.69 -1.32 -59.40
C GLN A 65 -23.53 -0.98 -60.35
N VAL A 66 -22.29 -1.22 -59.92
CA VAL A 66 -21.10 -1.05 -60.77
C VAL A 66 -21.11 -2.06 -61.92
N ASP A 67 -21.48 -3.31 -61.64
CA ASP A 67 -21.67 -4.35 -62.66
C ASP A 67 -22.71 -3.92 -63.71
N ALA A 68 -23.90 -3.50 -63.26
CA ALA A 68 -24.99 -3.06 -64.15
C ALA A 68 -24.59 -1.90 -65.08
N VAL A 69 -23.79 -0.94 -64.58
CA VAL A 69 -23.28 0.17 -65.39
C VAL A 69 -22.30 -0.29 -66.47
N LEU A 70 -21.36 -1.18 -66.10
CA LEU A 70 -20.33 -1.67 -67.00
C LEU A 70 -20.87 -2.69 -68.02
N ALA A 71 -21.93 -3.40 -67.68
CA ALA A 71 -22.72 -4.23 -68.61
C ALA A 71 -23.61 -3.40 -69.55
N ASN A 72 -23.54 -2.06 -69.48
CA ASN A 72 -24.32 -1.11 -70.27
C ASN A 72 -25.85 -1.28 -70.10
N GLN A 73 -26.28 -1.75 -68.93
CA GLN A 73 -27.68 -1.95 -68.60
C GLN A 73 -28.23 -0.71 -67.86
N GLY A 74 -28.85 0.21 -68.61
CA GLY A 74 -29.60 1.35 -68.07
C GLY A 74 -28.94 2.73 -68.19
N ASN A 75 -29.53 3.73 -67.52
CA ASN A 75 -29.07 5.12 -67.57
C ASN A 75 -27.95 5.37 -66.55
N VAL A 76 -26.74 5.65 -67.04
CA VAL A 76 -25.53 5.90 -66.24
C VAL A 76 -25.72 7.01 -65.19
N ALA A 77 -26.52 8.03 -65.48
CA ALA A 77 -26.77 9.11 -64.52
C ALA A 77 -27.62 8.63 -63.33
N VAL A 78 -28.59 7.73 -63.59
CA VAL A 78 -29.47 7.19 -62.55
C VAL A 78 -28.71 6.20 -61.66
N THR A 79 -27.92 5.32 -62.24
CA THR A 79 -27.09 4.37 -61.48
C THR A 79 -26.01 5.09 -60.66
N ALA A 80 -25.37 6.14 -61.20
CA ALA A 80 -24.44 6.96 -60.44
C ALA A 80 -25.11 7.64 -59.23
N LEU A 81 -26.34 8.14 -59.39
CA LEU A 81 -27.13 8.70 -58.29
C LEU A 81 -27.48 7.62 -57.24
N VAL A 82 -27.83 6.40 -57.68
CA VAL A 82 -28.12 5.28 -56.78
C VAL A 82 -26.86 4.87 -56.01
N ILE A 83 -25.70 4.76 -56.66
CA ILE A 83 -24.42 4.47 -55.99
C ILE A 83 -24.09 5.55 -54.97
N ALA A 84 -24.24 6.83 -55.33
CA ALA A 84 -24.00 7.94 -54.41
C ALA A 84 -24.97 7.89 -53.20
N ALA A 85 -26.24 7.57 -53.42
CA ALA A 85 -27.22 7.41 -52.36
C ALA A 85 -26.89 6.21 -51.44
N LEU A 86 -26.47 5.07 -52.00
CA LEU A 86 -26.03 3.90 -51.24
C LEU A 86 -24.76 4.19 -50.42
N MET A 87 -23.79 4.88 -51.00
CA MET A 87 -22.59 5.34 -50.29
C MET A 87 -22.97 6.27 -49.14
N GLY A 88 -23.80 7.29 -49.40
CA GLY A 88 -24.29 8.21 -48.37
C GLY A 88 -25.03 7.49 -47.25
N LEU A 89 -25.92 6.55 -47.60
CA LEU A 89 -26.64 5.72 -46.63
C LEU A 89 -25.68 4.87 -45.80
N SER A 90 -24.70 4.23 -46.42
CA SER A 90 -23.72 3.39 -45.72
C SER A 90 -22.87 4.19 -44.73
N VAL A 91 -22.39 5.37 -45.12
CA VAL A 91 -21.59 6.26 -44.26
C VAL A 91 -22.44 6.80 -43.12
N ALA A 92 -23.65 7.29 -43.41
CA ALA A 92 -24.56 7.84 -42.40
C ALA A 92 -24.97 6.79 -41.36
N THR A 93 -25.37 5.60 -41.80
CA THR A 93 -25.78 4.51 -40.90
C THR A 93 -24.60 3.91 -40.13
N SER A 94 -23.41 3.80 -40.74
CA SER A 94 -22.19 3.39 -40.04
C SER A 94 -21.79 4.39 -38.95
N SER A 95 -21.84 5.69 -39.26
CA SER A 95 -21.54 6.75 -38.28
C SER A 95 -22.56 6.76 -37.14
N LEU A 96 -23.86 6.61 -37.45
CA LEU A 96 -24.90 6.52 -36.44
C LEU A 96 -24.76 5.25 -35.59
N SER A 97 -24.40 4.11 -36.21
CA SER A 97 -24.09 2.86 -35.50
C SER A 97 -22.94 3.04 -34.52
N HIS A 98 -21.83 3.63 -34.94
CA HIS A 98 -20.67 3.87 -34.07
C HIS A 98 -21.02 4.79 -32.90
N THR A 99 -21.69 5.92 -33.18
CA THR A 99 -22.04 6.88 -32.12
C THR A 99 -23.06 6.33 -31.13
N THR A 100 -24.04 5.54 -31.60
CA THR A 100 -25.02 4.87 -30.74
C THR A 100 -24.39 3.75 -29.92
N SER A 101 -23.50 2.95 -30.52
CA SER A 101 -22.72 1.91 -29.84
C SER A 101 -21.82 2.51 -28.76
N TYR A 102 -21.01 3.52 -29.11
CA TYR A 102 -20.08 4.18 -28.19
C TYR A 102 -20.82 4.73 -26.96
N ARG A 103 -21.93 5.44 -27.16
CA ARG A 103 -22.76 5.96 -26.05
C ARG A 103 -23.36 4.84 -25.20
N ALA A 104 -23.77 3.73 -25.81
CA ALA A 104 -24.30 2.59 -25.06
C ALA A 104 -23.19 1.91 -24.24
N SER A 105 -22.03 1.68 -24.85
CA SER A 105 -20.85 1.09 -24.21
C SER A 105 -20.34 1.96 -23.05
N ALA A 106 -20.29 3.28 -23.20
CA ALA A 106 -19.92 4.20 -22.13
C ALA A 106 -20.84 4.11 -20.90
N VAL A 107 -22.15 3.91 -21.10
CA VAL A 107 -23.10 3.68 -19.98
C VAL A 107 -22.83 2.34 -19.30
N VAL A 108 -22.46 1.30 -20.07
CA VAL A 108 -22.04 0.00 -19.53
C VAL A 108 -20.75 0.15 -18.72
N GLY A 109 -19.75 0.87 -19.26
CA GLY A 109 -18.49 1.18 -18.60
C GLY A 109 -18.70 1.91 -17.28
N GLN A 110 -19.51 2.98 -17.28
CA GLN A 110 -19.88 3.70 -16.06
C GLN A 110 -20.57 2.80 -15.03
N SER A 111 -21.54 1.99 -15.46
CA SER A 111 -22.27 1.08 -14.56
C SER A 111 -21.35 0.00 -13.97
N LEU A 112 -20.43 -0.51 -14.77
CA LEU A 112 -19.41 -1.46 -14.34
C LEU A 112 -18.43 -0.80 -13.38
N ALA A 113 -17.93 0.40 -13.68
CA ALA A 113 -17.04 1.16 -12.79
C ALA A 113 -17.69 1.40 -11.42
N GLN A 114 -18.96 1.81 -11.40
CA GLN A 114 -19.73 1.98 -10.16
C GLN A 114 -19.85 0.66 -9.39
N PHE A 115 -20.20 -0.43 -10.08
CA PHE A 115 -20.30 -1.75 -9.45
C PHE A 115 -18.96 -2.20 -8.83
N VAL A 116 -17.84 -2.01 -9.55
CA VAL A 116 -16.52 -2.33 -9.03
C VAL A 116 -16.20 -1.41 -7.85
N TYR A 117 -16.51 -0.12 -7.91
CA TYR A 117 -16.34 0.85 -6.81
C TYR A 117 -17.08 0.42 -5.53
N ASP A 118 -18.37 0.15 -5.62
CA ASP A 118 -19.20 -0.26 -4.48
C ASP A 118 -18.69 -1.56 -3.85
N ARG A 119 -18.27 -2.51 -4.69
CA ARG A 119 -17.69 -3.78 -4.23
C ARG A 119 -16.31 -3.61 -3.62
N THR A 120 -15.50 -2.72 -4.16
CA THR A 120 -14.17 -2.39 -3.63
C THR A 120 -14.30 -1.83 -2.21
N LEU A 121 -15.21 -0.87 -1.96
CA LEU A 121 -15.45 -0.30 -0.63
C LEU A 121 -15.84 -1.34 0.43
N LEU A 122 -16.57 -2.37 0.02
CA LEU A 122 -17.00 -3.46 0.90
C LEU A 122 -15.98 -4.61 0.95
N SER A 123 -15.02 -4.63 0.04
CA SER A 123 -14.07 -5.73 -0.12
C SER A 123 -13.08 -5.77 1.04
N PRO A 124 -12.93 -6.91 1.73
CA PRO A 124 -11.88 -7.11 2.72
C PRO A 124 -10.48 -6.92 2.14
N MET A 125 -10.31 -7.02 0.82
CA MET A 125 -9.00 -6.89 0.19
C MET A 125 -8.45 -5.45 0.18
N LEU A 126 -9.28 -4.42 0.35
CA LEU A 126 -8.80 -3.06 0.62
C LEU A 126 -8.18 -2.91 2.01
N ARG A 127 -8.71 -3.69 2.97
CA ARG A 127 -8.26 -3.70 4.36
C ARG A 127 -7.00 -4.54 4.58
N GLN A 128 -6.62 -5.33 3.57
CA GLN A 128 -5.51 -6.27 3.63
C GLN A 128 -4.34 -5.81 2.76
N THR A 129 -3.12 -6.09 3.20
CA THR A 129 -1.84 -5.82 2.51
C THR A 129 -1.65 -6.59 1.19
N GLY A 130 -2.68 -7.28 0.69
CA GLY A 130 -2.58 -8.20 -0.45
C GLY A 130 -2.55 -7.55 -1.85
N MET A 131 -3.02 -6.30 -2.01
CA MET A 131 -3.01 -5.62 -3.30
C MET A 131 -2.37 -4.23 -3.23
N ARG A 132 -1.42 -3.96 -4.14
CA ARG A 132 -0.82 -2.63 -4.30
C ARG A 132 -1.87 -1.62 -4.76
N ARG A 133 -1.86 -0.41 -4.18
CA ARG A 133 -2.82 0.67 -4.51
C ARG A 133 -2.95 0.94 -6.02
N PRO A 134 -1.86 1.00 -6.83
CA PRO A 134 -1.99 1.21 -8.28
C PRO A 134 -2.74 0.09 -9.00
N SER A 135 -2.64 -1.17 -8.51
CA SER A 135 -3.38 -2.29 -9.11
C SER A 135 -4.88 -2.15 -8.87
N VAL A 136 -5.31 -1.69 -7.70
CA VAL A 136 -6.72 -1.44 -7.41
C VAL A 136 -7.25 -0.30 -8.28
N ILE A 137 -6.52 0.83 -8.36
CA ILE A 137 -6.91 1.99 -9.18
C ILE A 137 -7.07 1.59 -10.66
N SER A 138 -6.10 0.86 -11.22
CA SER A 138 -6.16 0.41 -12.62
C SER A 138 -7.36 -0.49 -12.94
N ARG A 139 -7.92 -1.18 -11.92
CA ARG A 139 -9.11 -2.03 -12.09
C ARG A 139 -10.41 -1.23 -12.16
N HIS A 140 -10.43 -0.01 -11.63
CA HIS A 140 -11.57 0.91 -11.72
C HIS A 140 -11.57 1.71 -13.02
N THR A 141 -10.39 1.93 -13.61
CA THR A 141 -10.23 2.75 -14.83
C THR A 141 -9.89 1.86 -16.03
N SER A 142 -8.62 1.54 -16.24
CA SER A 142 -8.14 0.85 -17.44
C SER A 142 -8.79 -0.51 -17.70
N ASP A 143 -9.10 -1.28 -16.65
CA ASP A 143 -9.72 -2.59 -16.85
C ASP A 143 -11.19 -2.47 -17.26
N VAL A 144 -11.90 -1.47 -16.73
CA VAL A 144 -13.28 -1.15 -17.13
C VAL A 144 -13.28 -0.64 -18.57
N ASP A 145 -12.38 0.28 -18.91
CA ASP A 145 -12.22 0.81 -20.27
C ASP A 145 -12.00 -0.30 -21.29
N ARG A 146 -11.19 -1.32 -20.95
CA ARG A 146 -10.95 -2.47 -21.84
C ARG A 146 -12.20 -3.33 -22.06
N VAL A 147 -13.04 -3.48 -21.03
CA VAL A 147 -14.31 -4.23 -21.15
C VAL A 147 -15.32 -3.44 -21.99
N GLU A 148 -15.39 -2.13 -21.77
CA GLU A 148 -16.17 -1.19 -22.58
C GLU A 148 -15.73 -1.21 -24.06
N GLU A 149 -14.43 -1.05 -24.32
CA GLU A 149 -13.87 -1.03 -25.67
C GLU A 149 -14.13 -2.35 -26.41
N ALA A 150 -14.04 -3.49 -25.73
CA ALA A 150 -14.36 -4.78 -26.31
C ALA A 150 -15.85 -4.92 -26.68
N LEU A 151 -16.76 -4.36 -25.87
CA LEU A 151 -18.18 -4.31 -26.20
C LEU A 151 -18.41 -3.44 -27.43
N ASP A 152 -17.85 -2.23 -27.46
CA ASP A 152 -18.00 -1.31 -28.58
C ASP A 152 -17.47 -1.90 -29.89
N ARG A 153 -16.22 -2.35 -29.91
CA ARG A 153 -15.60 -2.95 -31.10
C ARG A 153 -16.32 -4.21 -31.57
N THR A 154 -16.96 -4.96 -30.68
CA THR A 154 -17.75 -6.13 -31.10
C THR A 154 -18.98 -5.72 -31.90
N VAL A 155 -19.63 -4.62 -31.52
CA VAL A 155 -20.83 -4.09 -32.20
C VAL A 155 -20.47 -3.37 -33.50
N THR A 156 -19.37 -2.61 -33.51
CA THR A 156 -19.03 -1.71 -34.61
C THR A 156 -18.11 -2.33 -35.67
N GLU A 157 -17.21 -3.24 -35.27
CA GLU A 157 -16.20 -3.83 -36.15
C GLU A 157 -16.33 -5.35 -36.28
N GLY A 158 -16.45 -6.06 -35.15
CA GLY A 158 -16.42 -7.52 -35.07
C GLY A 158 -17.58 -8.19 -35.82
N LEU A 159 -18.81 -7.98 -35.33
CA LEU A 159 -20.01 -8.56 -35.96
C LEU A 159 -20.24 -8.04 -37.39
N PRO A 160 -20.14 -6.73 -37.68
CA PRO A 160 -20.24 -6.23 -39.06
C PRO A 160 -19.13 -6.76 -39.97
N GLY A 161 -17.90 -6.96 -39.47
CA GLY A 161 -16.79 -7.53 -40.21
C GLY A 161 -17.03 -8.99 -40.61
N LEU A 162 -17.55 -9.81 -39.69
CA LEU A 162 -17.98 -11.17 -39.99
C LEU A 162 -19.11 -11.19 -41.01
N GLY A 163 -20.13 -10.33 -40.83
CA GLY A 163 -21.21 -10.16 -41.79
C GLY A 163 -20.69 -9.79 -43.18
N ARG A 164 -19.71 -8.90 -43.26
CA ARG A 164 -19.06 -8.48 -44.52
C ARG A 164 -18.38 -9.63 -45.25
N ILE A 165 -17.64 -10.47 -44.53
CA ILE A 165 -17.01 -11.66 -45.13
C ILE A 165 -18.08 -12.58 -45.70
N VAL A 166 -19.11 -12.91 -44.91
CA VAL A 166 -20.16 -13.85 -45.30
C VAL A 166 -20.97 -13.33 -46.49
N VAL A 167 -21.46 -12.08 -46.41
CA VAL A 167 -22.29 -11.46 -47.45
C VAL A 167 -21.49 -11.29 -48.74
N SER A 168 -20.27 -10.76 -48.68
CA SER A 168 -19.44 -10.56 -49.88
C SER A 168 -19.04 -11.89 -50.52
N LEU A 169 -18.72 -12.92 -49.73
CA LEU A 169 -18.39 -14.23 -50.28
C LEU A 169 -19.60 -14.90 -50.92
N ALA A 170 -20.79 -14.79 -50.32
CA ALA A 170 -22.02 -15.33 -50.87
C ALA A 170 -22.40 -14.66 -52.20
N LEU A 171 -22.32 -13.33 -52.26
CA LEU A 171 -22.57 -12.56 -53.49
C LEU A 171 -21.52 -12.84 -54.56
N LEU A 172 -20.25 -13.00 -54.19
CA LEU A 172 -19.18 -13.36 -55.12
C LEU A 172 -19.38 -14.77 -55.70
N LEU A 173 -19.78 -15.75 -54.87
CA LEU A 173 -20.11 -17.11 -55.32
C LEU A 173 -21.32 -17.14 -56.26
N TYR A 174 -22.28 -16.21 -56.08
CA TYR A 174 -23.44 -16.07 -56.93
C TYR A 174 -23.10 -15.46 -58.29
N LEU A 175 -22.29 -14.40 -58.31
CA LEU A 175 -21.91 -13.68 -59.55
C LEU A 175 -20.86 -14.44 -60.36
N GLU A 176 -19.76 -14.86 -59.72
CA GLU A 176 -18.63 -15.52 -60.36
C GLU A 176 -18.15 -16.71 -59.52
N PRO A 177 -18.76 -17.90 -59.70
CA PRO A 177 -18.50 -19.06 -58.85
C PRO A 177 -17.02 -19.45 -58.76
N LYS A 178 -16.28 -19.29 -59.87
CA LYS A 178 -14.83 -19.59 -59.93
C LYS A 178 -14.04 -18.67 -58.99
N ALA A 179 -14.34 -17.37 -59.04
CA ALA A 179 -13.71 -16.37 -58.17
C ALA A 179 -14.11 -16.56 -56.70
N GLY A 180 -15.38 -16.90 -56.46
CA GLY A 180 -15.92 -17.20 -55.13
C GLY A 180 -15.19 -18.36 -54.46
N ILE A 181 -14.97 -19.48 -55.17
CA ILE A 181 -14.27 -20.66 -54.62
C ILE A 181 -12.81 -20.34 -54.27
N VAL A 182 -12.10 -19.62 -55.14
CA VAL A 182 -10.69 -19.22 -54.88
C VAL A 182 -10.62 -18.32 -53.64
N THR A 183 -11.51 -17.34 -53.54
CA THR A 183 -11.58 -16.41 -52.41
C THR A 183 -11.98 -17.13 -51.12
N MET A 184 -12.88 -18.11 -51.20
CA MET A 184 -13.26 -18.96 -50.06
C MET A 184 -12.06 -19.79 -49.56
N GLY A 185 -11.30 -20.41 -50.46
CA GLY A 185 -10.08 -21.14 -50.13
C GLY A 185 -9.03 -20.24 -49.47
N ALA A 186 -8.78 -19.06 -50.03
CA ALA A 186 -7.87 -18.07 -49.45
C ALA A 186 -8.33 -17.60 -48.06
N THR A 187 -9.64 -17.37 -47.88
CA THR A 187 -10.25 -17.00 -46.59
C THR A 187 -10.08 -18.12 -45.56
N ALA A 188 -10.28 -19.38 -45.95
CA ALA A 188 -10.10 -20.54 -45.07
C ALA A 188 -8.63 -20.69 -44.63
N VAL A 189 -7.69 -20.57 -45.56
CA VAL A 189 -6.24 -20.59 -45.27
C VAL A 189 -5.88 -19.45 -44.31
N PHE A 190 -6.39 -18.25 -44.54
CA PHE A 190 -6.18 -17.11 -43.65
C PHE A 190 -6.69 -17.38 -42.23
N LEU A 191 -7.92 -17.88 -42.09
CA LEU A 191 -8.51 -18.17 -40.77
C LEU A 191 -7.72 -19.25 -40.02
N LEU A 192 -7.23 -20.28 -40.73
CA LEU A 192 -6.38 -21.32 -40.16
C LEU A 192 -5.05 -20.74 -39.63
N LEU A 193 -4.35 -19.95 -40.45
CA LEU A 193 -3.10 -19.28 -40.05
C LEU A 193 -3.34 -18.35 -38.85
N ASN A 194 -4.40 -17.54 -38.89
CA ASN A 194 -4.72 -16.61 -37.81
C ASN A 194 -5.06 -17.34 -36.49
N SER A 195 -5.72 -18.50 -36.56
CA SER A 195 -6.04 -19.31 -35.37
C SER A 195 -4.80 -19.84 -34.65
N HIS A 196 -3.77 -20.24 -35.40
CA HIS A 196 -2.52 -20.76 -34.84
C HIS A 196 -1.73 -19.63 -34.15
N ILE A 197 -1.67 -18.47 -34.80
CA ILE A 197 -0.84 -17.35 -34.33
C ILE A 197 -1.53 -16.55 -33.22
N GLY A 198 -2.86 -16.56 -33.17
CA GLY A 198 -3.61 -15.95 -32.08
C GLY A 198 -3.18 -16.48 -30.71
N ARG A 199 -2.81 -17.76 -30.57
CA ARG A 199 -2.31 -18.30 -29.29
C ARG A 199 -0.96 -17.69 -28.89
N TYR A 200 -0.08 -17.48 -29.88
CA TYR A 200 1.24 -16.89 -29.68
C TYR A 200 1.19 -15.39 -29.36
N MET A 201 0.26 -14.65 -29.97
CA MET A 201 0.05 -13.22 -29.66
C MET A 201 -0.35 -12.99 -28.19
N LEU A 202 -1.16 -13.88 -27.61
CA LEU A 202 -1.59 -13.78 -26.20
C LEU A 202 -0.40 -13.79 -25.24
N GLU A 203 0.61 -14.62 -25.51
CA GLU A 203 1.82 -14.69 -24.67
C GLU A 203 2.63 -13.40 -24.75
N ARG A 204 2.76 -12.81 -25.95
CA ARG A 204 3.46 -11.53 -26.14
C ARG A 204 2.71 -10.34 -25.55
N ASP A 205 1.39 -10.30 -25.69
CA ASP A 205 0.56 -9.26 -25.06
C ASP A 205 0.68 -9.32 -23.53
N LYS A 206 0.67 -10.53 -22.96
CA LYS A 206 0.89 -10.73 -21.53
C LYS A 206 2.29 -10.28 -21.11
N ALA A 207 3.34 -10.71 -21.80
CA ALA A 207 4.71 -10.34 -21.48
C ALA A 207 4.93 -8.82 -21.51
N ARG A 208 4.34 -8.11 -22.49
CA ARG A 208 4.34 -6.64 -22.54
C ARG A 208 3.59 -6.02 -21.36
N LEU A 209 2.43 -6.58 -20.99
CA LEU A 209 1.66 -6.06 -19.85
C LEU A 209 2.44 -6.19 -18.55
N ASP A 210 3.09 -7.33 -18.35
CA ASP A 210 3.91 -7.62 -17.17
C ASP A 210 5.10 -6.64 -17.08
N THR A 211 5.84 -6.43 -18.18
CA THR A 211 6.94 -5.42 -18.22
C THR A 211 6.43 -3.98 -18.01
N SER A 212 5.25 -3.65 -18.53
CA SER A 212 4.63 -2.34 -18.27
C SER A 212 4.28 -2.15 -16.80
N SER A 213 3.82 -3.20 -16.11
CA SER A 213 3.53 -3.17 -14.68
C SER A 213 4.80 -3.01 -13.85
N GLU A 214 5.90 -3.65 -14.25
CA GLU A 214 7.20 -3.49 -13.59
C GLU A 214 7.72 -2.06 -13.69
N LEU A 215 7.60 -1.43 -14.87
CA LEU A 215 7.96 -0.03 -15.06
C LEU A 215 7.10 0.89 -14.18
N GLY A 216 5.79 0.64 -14.13
CA GLY A 216 4.86 1.38 -13.26
C GLY A 216 5.23 1.25 -11.78
N ALA A 217 5.67 0.07 -11.32
CA ALA A 217 6.13 -0.12 -9.95
C ALA A 217 7.39 0.69 -9.61
N VAL A 218 8.32 0.86 -10.56
CA VAL A 218 9.50 1.73 -10.37
C VAL A 218 9.10 3.20 -10.26
N VAL A 219 8.11 3.66 -11.05
CA VAL A 219 7.59 5.02 -10.94
C VAL A 219 6.92 5.26 -9.59
N ASP A 220 6.09 4.31 -9.14
CA ASP A 220 5.42 4.36 -7.83
C ASP A 220 6.44 4.40 -6.67
N GLU A 221 7.47 3.53 -6.73
CA GLU A 221 8.60 3.51 -5.79
C GLU A 221 9.36 4.85 -5.79
N SER A 222 9.60 5.44 -6.96
CA SER A 222 10.32 6.71 -7.11
C SER A 222 9.55 7.89 -6.49
N ILE A 223 8.24 7.97 -6.75
CA ILE A 223 7.39 9.05 -6.24
C ILE A 223 7.24 8.93 -4.72
N THR A 224 7.00 7.72 -4.23
CA THR A 224 6.86 7.45 -2.80
C THR A 224 8.15 7.75 -2.03
N ALA A 225 9.30 7.37 -2.58
CA ALA A 225 10.61 7.58 -1.95
C ALA A 225 11.25 8.95 -2.27
N GLY A 226 10.55 9.86 -2.96
CA GLY A 226 11.15 11.07 -3.56
C GLY A 226 12.01 11.91 -2.62
N ARG A 227 11.53 12.17 -1.39
CA ARG A 227 12.28 12.91 -0.35
C ARG A 227 13.55 12.18 0.10
N ASN A 228 13.49 10.85 0.23
CA ASN A 228 14.63 10.03 0.64
C ASN A 228 15.65 9.91 -0.50
N LEU A 229 15.20 9.81 -1.75
CA LEU A 229 16.05 9.69 -2.93
C LEU A 229 16.93 10.93 -3.13
N THR A 230 16.38 12.13 -2.91
CA THR A 230 17.16 13.38 -2.98
C THR A 230 18.11 13.50 -1.78
N GLY A 231 17.64 13.21 -0.57
CA GLY A 231 18.47 13.26 0.64
C GLY A 231 19.65 12.26 0.63
N MET A 232 19.46 11.07 0.05
CA MET A 232 20.49 10.04 -0.07
C MET A 232 21.32 10.14 -1.37
N ASN A 233 21.07 11.16 -2.21
CA ASN A 233 21.72 11.33 -3.51
C ASN A 233 21.62 10.09 -4.43
N LEU A 234 20.44 9.44 -4.46
CA LEU A 234 20.16 8.21 -5.20
C LEU A 234 19.41 8.44 -6.54
N VAL A 235 19.23 9.69 -6.96
CA VAL A 235 18.47 10.03 -8.18
C VAL A 235 19.06 9.35 -9.42
N ASP A 236 20.39 9.34 -9.58
CA ASP A 236 21.06 8.69 -10.72
C ASP A 236 20.93 7.15 -10.69
N TRP A 237 20.86 6.56 -9.49
CA TRP A 237 20.62 5.13 -9.34
C TRP A 237 19.19 4.77 -9.78
N MET A 238 18.20 5.54 -9.35
CA MET A 238 16.81 5.35 -9.77
C MET A 238 16.60 5.64 -11.27
N SER A 239 17.23 6.67 -11.81
CA SER A 239 17.18 7.00 -13.25
C SER A 239 17.69 5.84 -14.10
N ARG A 240 18.82 5.21 -13.73
CA ARG A 240 19.34 4.01 -14.42
C ARG A 240 18.41 2.80 -14.30
N ARG A 241 17.81 2.58 -13.13
CA ARG A 241 16.82 1.51 -12.92
C ARG A 241 15.58 1.71 -13.78
N PHE A 242 15.07 2.94 -13.86
CA PHE A 242 13.97 3.31 -14.76
C PHE A 242 14.35 3.07 -16.22
N ALA A 243 15.51 3.57 -16.66
CA ALA A 243 15.97 3.42 -18.04
C ALA A 243 16.08 1.94 -18.45
N SER A 244 16.59 1.07 -17.57
CA SER A 244 16.65 -0.38 -17.81
C SER A 244 15.27 -1.02 -17.97
N ARG A 245 14.29 -0.68 -17.11
CA ARG A 245 12.92 -1.21 -17.21
C ARG A 245 12.17 -0.64 -18.43
N ALA A 246 12.42 0.62 -18.76
CA ALA A 246 11.86 1.26 -19.95
C ALA A 246 12.39 0.59 -21.23
N ASP A 247 13.67 0.21 -21.27
CA ASP A 247 14.23 -0.51 -22.41
C ASP A 247 13.64 -1.92 -22.56
N ASN A 248 13.43 -2.65 -21.45
CA ASN A 248 12.73 -3.94 -21.48
C ASN A 248 11.31 -3.80 -22.04
N LEU A 249 10.57 -2.76 -21.64
CA LEU A 249 9.24 -2.49 -22.17
C LEU A 249 9.29 -2.10 -23.66
N ARG A 250 10.30 -1.34 -24.08
CA ARG A 250 10.52 -0.99 -25.48
C ARG A 250 10.74 -2.26 -26.32
N ILE A 251 11.65 -3.14 -25.90
CA ILE A 251 11.93 -4.42 -26.57
C ILE A 251 10.65 -5.28 -26.64
N ALA A 252 9.94 -5.45 -25.53
CA ALA A 252 8.69 -6.21 -25.51
C ALA A 252 7.61 -5.62 -26.43
N THR A 253 7.51 -4.29 -26.50
CA THR A 253 6.59 -3.59 -27.40
C THR A 253 6.99 -3.73 -28.87
N GLU A 254 8.29 -3.66 -29.18
CA GLU A 254 8.81 -3.89 -30.52
C GLU A 254 8.54 -5.32 -30.99
N ASP A 255 8.78 -6.32 -30.15
CA ASP A 255 8.52 -7.72 -30.49
C ASP A 255 7.03 -8.03 -30.65
N GLN A 256 6.18 -7.40 -29.83
CA GLN A 256 4.72 -7.46 -29.99
C GLN A 256 4.29 -6.84 -31.33
N LYS A 257 4.77 -5.63 -31.65
CA LYS A 257 4.40 -4.91 -32.88
C LYS A 257 4.95 -5.58 -34.13
N ARG A 258 6.19 -6.09 -34.11
CA ARG A 258 6.78 -6.84 -35.23
C ARG A 258 5.93 -8.06 -35.56
N GLU A 259 5.48 -8.79 -34.56
CA GLU A 259 4.63 -9.96 -34.78
C GLU A 259 3.24 -9.57 -35.29
N ALA A 260 2.60 -8.57 -34.67
CA ALA A 260 1.31 -8.06 -35.13
C ALA A 260 1.38 -7.61 -36.60
N ASN A 261 2.45 -6.91 -36.98
CA ASN A 261 2.62 -6.41 -38.33
C ASN A 261 2.89 -7.54 -39.35
N ARG A 262 3.63 -8.59 -38.96
CA ARG A 262 3.77 -9.81 -39.78
C ARG A 262 2.41 -10.44 -40.08
N LEU A 263 1.50 -10.46 -39.10
CA LEU A 263 0.15 -11.02 -39.28
C LEU A 263 -0.70 -10.21 -40.24
N VAL A 264 -0.75 -8.88 -40.04
CA VAL A 264 -1.49 -7.98 -40.93
C VAL A 264 -0.91 -8.03 -42.34
N THR A 265 0.42 -8.10 -42.48
CA THR A 265 1.07 -8.21 -43.79
C THR A 265 0.75 -9.54 -44.46
N ALA A 266 0.81 -10.66 -43.74
CA ALA A 266 0.41 -11.98 -44.27
C ALA A 266 -1.06 -12.00 -44.70
N ALA A 267 -1.95 -11.35 -43.96
CA ALA A 267 -3.37 -11.15 -44.31
C ALA A 267 -3.52 -10.45 -45.66
N ARG A 268 -2.84 -9.30 -45.80
CA ARG A 268 -2.85 -8.48 -47.02
C ARG A 268 -2.31 -9.23 -48.23
N VAL A 269 -1.17 -9.90 -48.07
CA VAL A 269 -0.57 -10.69 -49.15
C VAL A 269 -1.51 -11.81 -49.60
N THR A 270 -2.12 -12.53 -48.65
CA THR A 270 -3.11 -13.58 -48.97
C THR A 270 -4.30 -13.00 -49.74
N GLY A 271 -4.81 -11.83 -49.33
CA GLY A 271 -5.88 -11.12 -50.02
C GLY A 271 -5.51 -10.68 -51.44
N TYR A 272 -4.33 -10.10 -51.64
CA TYR A 272 -3.85 -9.68 -52.95
C TYR A 272 -3.54 -10.84 -53.89
N VAL A 273 -3.04 -11.97 -53.36
CA VAL A 273 -2.86 -13.20 -54.15
C VAL A 273 -4.21 -13.75 -54.61
N ALA A 274 -5.23 -13.74 -53.74
CA ALA A 274 -6.59 -14.10 -54.14
C ALA A 274 -7.14 -13.17 -55.22
N LEU A 275 -6.97 -11.86 -55.06
CA LEU A 275 -7.35 -10.84 -56.04
C LEU A 275 -6.68 -11.09 -57.40
N LEU A 276 -5.36 -11.27 -57.42
CA LEU A 276 -4.59 -11.56 -58.62
C LEU A 276 -5.05 -12.85 -59.31
N SER A 277 -5.32 -13.89 -58.53
CA SER A 277 -5.81 -15.17 -59.03
C SER A 277 -7.17 -15.03 -59.72
N VAL A 278 -8.07 -14.22 -59.15
CA VAL A 278 -9.38 -13.95 -59.74
C VAL A 278 -9.25 -13.17 -61.05
N VAL A 279 -8.44 -12.11 -61.05
CA VAL A 279 -8.19 -11.32 -62.27
C VAL A 279 -7.63 -12.23 -63.38
N LEU A 280 -6.67 -13.10 -63.05
CA LEU A 280 -6.07 -14.03 -64.01
C LEU A 280 -7.09 -15.06 -64.54
N ILE A 281 -7.92 -15.64 -63.67
CA ILE A 281 -8.97 -16.59 -64.08
C ILE A 281 -9.99 -15.90 -65.00
N ALA A 282 -10.40 -14.67 -64.69
CA ALA A 282 -11.32 -13.90 -65.53
C ALA A 282 -10.72 -13.64 -66.91
N LEU A 283 -9.46 -13.16 -66.96
CA LEU A 283 -8.72 -12.91 -68.22
C LEU A 283 -8.57 -14.17 -69.08
N VAL A 284 -8.22 -15.31 -68.47
CA VAL A 284 -8.02 -16.58 -69.20
C VAL A 284 -9.34 -17.19 -69.66
N SER A 285 -10.42 -16.99 -68.91
CA SER A 285 -11.73 -17.54 -69.28
C SER A 285 -12.39 -16.86 -70.47
N GLY A 286 -11.88 -15.69 -70.92
CA GLY A 286 -12.28 -15.01 -72.15
C GLY A 286 -13.76 -14.64 -72.27
N GLY A 287 -14.56 -14.87 -71.22
CA GLY A 287 -16.03 -14.80 -71.25
C GLY A 287 -16.68 -14.03 -70.10
N SER A 288 -15.91 -13.46 -69.18
CA SER A 288 -16.46 -12.62 -68.11
C SER A 288 -16.68 -11.19 -68.62
N GLU A 289 -17.90 -10.66 -68.49
CA GLU A 289 -18.21 -9.26 -68.79
C GLU A 289 -17.38 -8.32 -67.89
N ALA A 290 -16.97 -7.16 -68.41
CA ALA A 290 -16.13 -6.20 -67.68
C ALA A 290 -16.74 -5.76 -66.33
N GLY A 291 -18.07 -5.75 -66.23
CA GLY A 291 -18.80 -5.47 -64.99
C GLY A 291 -18.61 -6.53 -63.91
N ALA A 292 -18.73 -7.81 -64.26
CA ALA A 292 -18.60 -8.92 -63.32
C ALA A 292 -17.19 -8.96 -62.70
N ILE A 293 -16.17 -8.61 -63.49
CA ILE A 293 -14.78 -8.49 -63.02
C ILE A 293 -14.66 -7.35 -62.02
N ALA A 294 -15.21 -6.16 -62.32
CA ALA A 294 -15.16 -5.01 -61.43
C ALA A 294 -15.90 -5.27 -60.11
N ALA A 295 -17.08 -5.87 -60.15
CA ALA A 295 -17.83 -6.25 -58.94
C ALA A 295 -17.09 -7.30 -58.11
N SER A 296 -16.47 -8.29 -58.78
CA SER A 296 -15.67 -9.32 -58.11
C SER A 296 -14.49 -8.72 -57.36
N VAL A 297 -13.77 -7.76 -57.96
CA VAL A 297 -12.66 -7.04 -57.30
C VAL A 297 -13.14 -6.33 -56.02
N LEU A 298 -14.28 -5.65 -56.07
CA LEU A 298 -14.84 -4.95 -54.90
C LEU A 298 -15.30 -5.91 -53.80
N TYR A 299 -15.88 -7.07 -54.14
CA TYR A 299 -16.25 -8.08 -53.15
C TYR A 299 -15.03 -8.75 -52.51
N ILE A 300 -13.98 -9.03 -53.29
CA ILE A 300 -12.71 -9.54 -52.75
C ILE A 300 -12.12 -8.50 -51.79
N GLU A 301 -12.09 -7.23 -52.17
CA GLU A 301 -11.63 -6.15 -51.30
C GLU A 301 -12.45 -6.09 -50.00
N ALA A 302 -13.77 -6.22 -50.08
CA ALA A 302 -14.64 -6.25 -48.92
C ALA A 302 -14.36 -7.44 -47.98
N VAL A 303 -14.08 -8.63 -48.55
CA VAL A 303 -13.63 -9.81 -47.77
C VAL A 303 -12.30 -9.50 -47.08
N VAL A 304 -11.31 -8.95 -47.80
CA VAL A 304 -10.00 -8.58 -47.24
C VAL A 304 -10.15 -7.59 -46.08
N ARG A 305 -10.92 -6.51 -46.24
CA ARG A 305 -11.19 -5.55 -45.15
C ARG A 305 -11.89 -6.21 -43.96
N GLY A 306 -12.75 -7.20 -44.20
CA GLY A 306 -13.40 -7.98 -43.14
C GLY A 306 -12.38 -8.83 -42.37
N LEU A 307 -11.46 -9.49 -43.09
CA LEU A 307 -10.39 -10.29 -42.50
C LEU A 307 -9.39 -9.43 -41.72
N GLU A 308 -9.07 -8.22 -42.17
CA GLU A 308 -8.18 -7.27 -41.47
C GLU A 308 -8.76 -6.77 -40.13
N ALA A 309 -10.09 -6.73 -39.99
CA ALA A 309 -10.75 -6.29 -38.76
C ALA A 309 -10.79 -7.37 -37.66
N LEU A 310 -10.63 -8.65 -38.02
CA LEU A 310 -10.74 -9.76 -37.05
C LEU A 310 -9.61 -9.78 -36.00
N PRO A 311 -8.32 -9.63 -36.34
CA PRO A 311 -7.25 -9.72 -35.35
C PRO A 311 -7.32 -8.65 -34.25
N PRO A 312 -7.51 -7.35 -34.55
CA PRO A 312 -7.69 -6.32 -33.52
C PRO A 312 -8.88 -6.63 -32.61
N TRP A 313 -10.05 -6.94 -33.19
CA TRP A 313 -11.26 -7.29 -32.42
C TRP A 313 -11.04 -8.49 -31.48
N LEU A 314 -10.44 -9.58 -31.98
CA LEU A 314 -10.15 -10.76 -31.16
C LEU A 314 -9.16 -10.46 -30.02
N ARG A 315 -8.19 -9.58 -30.27
CA ARG A 315 -7.24 -9.13 -29.25
C ARG A 315 -7.97 -8.39 -28.13
N ASP A 316 -8.85 -7.46 -28.46
CA ASP A 316 -9.51 -6.62 -27.45
C ASP A 316 -10.50 -7.44 -26.61
N VAL A 317 -11.24 -8.38 -27.22
CA VAL A 317 -12.08 -9.36 -26.49
C VAL A 317 -11.25 -10.20 -25.51
N ARG A 318 -10.01 -10.58 -25.88
CA ARG A 318 -9.11 -11.34 -25.00
C ARG A 318 -8.50 -10.49 -23.88
N LEU A 319 -8.19 -9.23 -24.16
CA LEU A 319 -7.77 -8.28 -23.14
C LEU A 319 -8.90 -8.03 -22.13
N ALA A 320 -10.14 -7.89 -22.60
CA ALA A 320 -11.32 -7.76 -21.76
C ALA A 320 -11.56 -9.01 -20.89
N LEU A 321 -11.34 -10.22 -21.41
CA LEU A 321 -11.36 -11.46 -20.61
C LEU A 321 -10.30 -11.43 -19.48
N THR A 322 -9.13 -10.85 -19.72
CA THR A 322 -8.07 -10.71 -18.71
C THR A 322 -8.45 -9.65 -17.67
N SER A 323 -8.96 -8.50 -18.10
CA SER A 323 -9.49 -7.46 -17.22
C SER A 323 -10.64 -7.95 -16.35
N LYS A 324 -11.59 -8.71 -16.93
CA LYS A 324 -12.67 -9.38 -16.20
C LYS A 324 -12.12 -10.19 -15.02
N ARG A 325 -11.10 -11.02 -15.21
CA ARG A 325 -10.51 -11.83 -14.12
C ARG A 325 -9.95 -10.96 -13.00
N ARG A 326 -9.30 -9.84 -13.33
CA ARG A 326 -8.76 -8.90 -12.32
C ARG A 326 -9.87 -8.15 -11.60
N ILE A 327 -10.96 -7.80 -12.28
CA ILE A 327 -12.16 -7.24 -11.67
C ILE A 327 -12.83 -8.27 -10.75
N GLU A 328 -12.94 -9.53 -11.19
CA GLU A 328 -13.47 -10.63 -10.39
C GLU A 328 -12.66 -10.88 -9.12
N GLN A 329 -11.34 -10.71 -9.14
CA GLN A 329 -10.54 -10.81 -7.91
C GLN A 329 -10.97 -9.82 -6.82
N ILE A 330 -11.49 -8.65 -7.15
CA ILE A 330 -12.05 -7.71 -6.16
C ILE A 330 -13.51 -8.05 -5.83
N THR A 331 -14.32 -8.29 -6.86
CA THR A 331 -15.78 -8.41 -6.73
C THR A 331 -16.24 -9.77 -6.21
N SER A 332 -15.46 -10.82 -6.46
CA SER A 332 -15.68 -12.20 -5.99
C SER A 332 -14.84 -12.57 -4.78
N ALA A 333 -14.09 -11.62 -4.19
CA ALA A 333 -13.44 -11.80 -2.91
C ALA A 333 -14.50 -11.98 -1.81
N THR A 334 -15.07 -13.18 -1.72
CA THR A 334 -15.90 -13.61 -0.62
C THR A 334 -15.08 -13.48 0.65
N GLN A 335 -15.65 -12.77 1.63
CA GLN A 335 -15.20 -12.84 3.01
C GLN A 335 -15.00 -14.32 3.37
N ARG A 336 -13.77 -14.72 3.73
CA ARG A 336 -13.53 -15.99 4.41
C ARG A 336 -14.09 -15.89 5.84
N VAL A 337 -15.40 -15.71 5.99
CA VAL A 337 -16.12 -15.93 7.25
C VAL A 337 -16.48 -17.42 7.21
N SER A 338 -15.48 -18.26 7.46
CA SER A 338 -15.66 -19.70 7.58
C SER A 338 -15.61 -20.04 9.06
N HIS A 339 -16.65 -19.68 9.80
CA HIS A 339 -17.06 -20.37 11.02
C HIS A 339 -18.54 -20.11 11.25
N ASP A 340 -19.23 -21.16 11.72
CA ASP A 340 -20.66 -21.19 12.02
C ASP A 340 -21.07 -19.95 12.83
N SER A 341 -21.77 -19.03 12.16
CA SER A 341 -21.80 -17.60 12.50
C SER A 341 -22.74 -17.23 13.64
N ARG A 342 -23.10 -18.20 14.49
CA ARG A 342 -23.88 -17.99 15.71
C ARG A 342 -23.41 -18.99 16.75
N VAL A 343 -22.51 -18.56 17.62
CA VAL A 343 -22.24 -19.30 18.85
C VAL A 343 -23.04 -18.66 19.98
N ALA A 344 -23.43 -19.48 20.96
CA ALA A 344 -24.26 -19.09 22.09
C ALA A 344 -23.82 -17.72 22.63
N THR A 345 -24.77 -16.79 22.70
CA THR A 345 -24.54 -15.43 23.20
C THR A 345 -24.01 -15.54 24.63
N HIS A 346 -22.81 -15.05 24.90
CA HIS A 346 -22.38 -14.87 26.28
C HIS A 346 -23.33 -13.87 26.93
N THR A 347 -24.01 -14.31 27.99
CA THR A 347 -24.97 -13.50 28.72
C THR A 347 -24.28 -12.29 29.35
N GLY A 348 -24.66 -11.09 28.90
CA GLY A 348 -24.53 -9.80 29.61
C GLY A 348 -23.16 -9.14 29.70
N GLU A 349 -22.14 -9.85 30.19
CA GLU A 349 -20.93 -9.20 30.75
C GLU A 349 -19.75 -9.06 29.78
N ALA A 350 -19.60 -9.96 28.79
CA ALA A 350 -18.52 -9.91 27.81
C ALA A 350 -19.01 -9.33 26.48
N LEU A 351 -18.47 -8.19 26.04
CA LEU A 351 -18.80 -7.57 24.76
C LEU A 351 -18.05 -8.25 23.61
N LEU A 352 -16.76 -8.56 23.83
CA LEU A 352 -15.87 -9.12 22.81
C LEU A 352 -15.27 -10.44 23.30
N VAL A 353 -15.18 -11.44 22.42
CA VAL A 353 -14.62 -12.77 22.74
C VAL A 353 -13.57 -13.13 21.72
N ILE A 354 -12.36 -13.42 22.20
CA ILE A 354 -11.25 -13.92 21.39
C ILE A 354 -11.27 -15.43 21.49
N ARG A 355 -11.46 -16.14 20.36
CA ARG A 355 -11.59 -17.60 20.31
C ARG A 355 -10.50 -18.24 19.46
N ASP A 356 -9.78 -19.19 20.04
CA ASP A 356 -8.82 -20.07 19.35
C ASP A 356 -7.84 -19.31 18.45
N LEU A 357 -7.39 -18.14 18.89
CA LEU A 357 -6.75 -17.14 18.03
C LEU A 357 -5.27 -17.47 17.77
N ALA A 358 -4.89 -17.55 16.49
CA ALA A 358 -3.50 -17.51 16.04
C ALA A 358 -3.29 -16.36 15.04
N LEU A 359 -2.21 -15.58 15.20
CA LEU A 359 -1.82 -14.53 14.24
C LEU A 359 -0.77 -15.00 13.23
N VAL A 360 0.01 -16.02 13.58
CA VAL A 360 1.10 -16.56 12.76
C VAL A 360 0.92 -18.09 12.66
N PRO A 361 1.13 -18.70 11.48
CA PRO A 361 1.04 -20.14 11.31
C PRO A 361 1.85 -20.90 12.37
N GLY A 362 1.19 -21.85 13.04
CA GLY A 362 1.82 -22.70 14.06
C GLY A 362 2.03 -22.05 15.43
N HIS A 363 1.60 -20.79 15.63
CA HIS A 363 1.72 -20.06 16.88
C HIS A 363 0.35 -19.57 17.37
N SER A 364 -0.35 -20.41 18.13
CA SER A 364 -1.58 -20.01 18.81
C SER A 364 -1.29 -19.04 19.96
N LEU A 365 -2.11 -18.00 20.08
CA LEU A 365 -2.10 -17.06 21.21
C LEU A 365 -3.16 -17.40 22.26
N VAL A 366 -4.26 -18.04 21.86
CA VAL A 366 -5.35 -18.45 22.76
C VAL A 366 -5.88 -19.80 22.29
N GLU A 367 -6.08 -20.73 23.21
CA GLU A 367 -6.89 -21.93 23.01
C GLU A 367 -8.15 -21.78 23.87
N GLY A 368 -9.34 -21.85 23.25
CA GLY A 368 -10.63 -21.58 23.88
C GLY A 368 -11.09 -20.12 23.80
N ASP A 369 -12.08 -19.78 24.64
CA ASP A 369 -12.73 -18.46 24.66
C ASP A 369 -12.13 -17.57 25.75
N LEU A 370 -11.60 -16.41 25.35
CA LEU A 370 -11.16 -15.35 26.24
C LEU A 370 -12.14 -14.17 26.17
N PRO A 371 -13.01 -13.99 27.20
CA PRO A 371 -13.95 -12.88 27.24
C PRO A 371 -13.25 -11.57 27.58
N VAL A 372 -13.62 -10.51 26.87
CA VAL A 372 -13.25 -9.12 27.16
C VAL A 372 -14.49 -8.42 27.72
N PRO A 373 -14.39 -7.85 28.94
CA PRO A 373 -15.51 -7.20 29.59
C PRO A 373 -16.11 -6.06 28.79
N ARG A 374 -17.42 -5.87 28.94
CA ARG A 374 -18.16 -4.74 28.39
C ARG A 374 -17.88 -3.46 29.19
N GLY A 375 -17.63 -2.38 28.47
CA GLY A 375 -17.54 -1.04 29.05
C GLY A 375 -16.14 -0.67 29.55
N GLY A 376 -15.88 0.63 29.61
CA GLY A 376 -14.66 1.18 30.18
C GLY A 376 -13.45 1.08 29.25
N VAL A 377 -12.26 1.23 29.83
CA VAL A 377 -10.98 1.21 29.10
C VAL A 377 -10.28 -0.13 29.30
N VAL A 378 -9.80 -0.70 28.21
CA VAL A 378 -9.03 -1.94 28.14
C VAL A 378 -7.66 -1.64 27.53
N ALA A 379 -6.58 -1.86 28.26
CA ALA A 379 -5.23 -1.65 27.74
C ALA A 379 -4.73 -2.89 27.00
N VAL A 380 -4.06 -2.69 25.87
CA VAL A 380 -3.34 -3.74 25.14
C VAL A 380 -1.85 -3.54 25.33
N VAL A 381 -1.19 -4.53 25.91
CA VAL A 381 0.26 -4.52 26.20
C VAL A 381 0.91 -5.70 25.52
N VAL A 382 1.78 -5.45 24.54
CA VAL A 382 2.34 -6.52 23.70
C VAL A 382 3.84 -6.67 23.92
N ASP A 383 4.30 -7.91 24.03
CA ASP A 383 5.72 -8.25 24.16
C ASP A 383 6.43 -8.33 22.78
N LEU A 384 7.76 -8.41 22.80
CA LEU A 384 8.58 -8.64 21.62
C LEU A 384 8.18 -9.96 20.92
N GLY A 385 7.68 -9.88 19.69
CA GLY A 385 7.38 -11.03 18.83
C GLY A 385 5.94 -11.11 18.33
N VAL A 386 5.01 -10.39 18.97
CA VAL A 386 3.65 -10.20 18.45
C VAL A 386 3.54 -8.78 17.90
N SER A 387 3.03 -8.63 16.69
CA SER A 387 2.78 -7.30 16.12
C SER A 387 1.58 -6.65 16.82
N ILE A 388 1.80 -5.55 17.54
CA ILE A 388 0.70 -4.81 18.20
C ILE A 388 -0.34 -4.36 17.17
N ASN A 389 0.09 -3.82 16.04
CA ASN A 389 -0.79 -3.39 14.95
C ASN A 389 -1.53 -4.58 14.34
N GLY A 390 -0.83 -5.68 14.07
CA GLY A 390 -1.48 -6.90 13.53
C GLY A 390 -2.52 -7.48 14.48
N PHE A 391 -2.28 -7.45 15.79
CA PHE A 391 -3.25 -7.88 16.79
C PHE A 391 -4.47 -6.96 16.85
N LEU A 392 -4.27 -5.63 16.88
CA LEU A 392 -5.37 -4.66 16.88
C LEU A 392 -6.20 -4.70 15.59
N GLU A 393 -5.57 -4.91 14.43
CA GLU A 393 -6.26 -5.09 13.15
C GLU A 393 -7.13 -6.36 13.16
N VAL A 394 -6.69 -7.44 13.80
CA VAL A 394 -7.53 -8.64 13.96
C VAL A 394 -8.66 -8.41 14.96
N LEU A 395 -8.40 -7.77 16.11
CA LEU A 395 -9.43 -7.42 17.10
C LEU A 395 -10.54 -6.55 16.50
N SER A 396 -10.17 -5.64 15.60
CA SER A 396 -11.10 -4.76 14.90
C SER A 396 -11.73 -5.39 13.66
N GLY A 397 -11.25 -6.55 13.19
CA GLY A 397 -11.73 -7.21 11.98
C GLY A 397 -11.22 -6.61 10.67
N ASP A 398 -10.18 -5.77 10.72
CA ASP A 398 -9.47 -5.22 9.56
C ASP A 398 -8.47 -6.24 8.97
N ALA A 399 -7.88 -7.12 9.79
CA ALA A 399 -7.06 -8.24 9.35
C ALA A 399 -7.72 -9.60 9.62
N ASN A 400 -7.32 -10.62 8.84
CA ASN A 400 -7.69 -12.00 9.14
C ASN A 400 -6.65 -12.61 10.09
N PRO A 401 -7.08 -13.34 11.13
CA PRO A 401 -6.16 -14.22 11.84
C PRO A 401 -5.74 -15.39 10.95
N ASP A 402 -4.66 -16.06 11.33
CA ASP A 402 -4.24 -17.32 10.70
C ASP A 402 -5.24 -18.45 11.02
N SER A 403 -5.65 -18.55 12.29
CA SER A 403 -6.75 -19.40 12.76
C SER A 403 -7.51 -18.76 13.92
N GLY A 404 -8.71 -19.25 14.19
CA GLY A 404 -9.61 -18.68 15.19
C GLY A 404 -10.44 -17.49 14.70
N CYS A 405 -11.05 -16.77 15.63
CA CYS A 405 -11.88 -15.62 15.35
C CYS A 405 -12.01 -14.67 16.55
N VAL A 406 -12.51 -13.46 16.27
CA VAL A 406 -12.93 -12.49 17.29
C VAL A 406 -14.41 -12.22 17.09
N LEU A 407 -15.19 -12.30 18.17
CA LEU A 407 -16.64 -12.20 18.15
C LEU A 407 -17.08 -10.98 18.96
N LEU A 408 -18.00 -10.18 18.43
CA LEU A 408 -18.74 -9.14 19.16
C LEU A 408 -20.19 -9.61 19.34
N ASP A 409 -20.66 -9.73 20.58
CA ASP A 409 -21.98 -10.30 20.90
C ASP A 409 -22.26 -11.66 20.19
N GLY A 410 -21.22 -12.50 20.05
CA GLY A 410 -21.31 -13.82 19.41
C GLY A 410 -21.25 -13.83 17.87
N ILE A 411 -21.05 -12.67 17.23
CA ILE A 411 -20.94 -12.55 15.77
C ILE A 411 -19.52 -12.11 15.41
N ASP A 412 -18.91 -12.73 14.41
CA ASP A 412 -17.54 -12.42 13.96
C ASP A 412 -17.39 -10.94 13.56
N VAL A 413 -16.37 -10.27 14.10
CA VAL A 413 -16.09 -8.83 13.90
C VAL A 413 -15.87 -8.45 12.44
N ARG A 414 -15.49 -9.42 11.59
CA ARG A 414 -15.30 -9.22 10.15
C ARG A 414 -16.63 -9.07 9.41
N GLN A 415 -17.76 -9.50 9.99
CA GLN A 415 -19.06 -9.37 9.33
C GLN A 415 -19.47 -7.89 9.20
N PRO A 416 -19.98 -7.43 8.04
CA PRO A 416 -20.30 -6.01 7.82
C PRO A 416 -21.29 -5.42 8.83
N THR A 417 -22.23 -6.24 9.32
CA THR A 417 -23.24 -5.86 10.33
C THR A 417 -22.64 -5.49 11.67
N VAL A 418 -21.52 -6.14 12.03
CA VAL A 418 -20.76 -5.93 13.27
C VAL A 418 -19.65 -4.92 13.08
N LYS A 419 -18.95 -4.96 11.94
CA LYS A 419 -17.80 -4.11 11.65
C LYS A 419 -18.11 -2.62 11.84
N ARG A 420 -19.31 -2.17 11.46
CA ARG A 420 -19.78 -0.79 11.69
C ARG A 420 -19.88 -0.36 13.17
N ARG A 421 -19.88 -1.34 14.10
CA ARG A 421 -19.92 -1.14 15.55
C ARG A 421 -18.51 -1.04 16.15
N ILE A 422 -17.46 -1.20 15.34
CA ILE A 422 -16.05 -1.17 15.77
C ILE A 422 -15.29 -0.13 14.95
N MET A 423 -14.61 0.79 15.63
CA MET A 423 -13.80 1.83 14.99
C MET A 423 -12.33 1.67 15.38
N LEU A 424 -11.45 1.51 14.37
CA LEU A 424 -9.99 1.51 14.55
C LEU A 424 -9.44 2.91 14.27
N VAL A 425 -8.63 3.43 15.19
CA VAL A 425 -7.86 4.68 15.01
C VAL A 425 -6.39 4.31 14.89
N THR A 426 -5.82 4.60 13.73
CA THR A 426 -4.43 4.29 13.37
C THR A 426 -3.48 5.46 13.65
N ASP A 427 -2.18 5.17 13.69
CA ASP A 427 -1.09 6.14 13.88
C ASP A 427 -0.99 7.21 12.78
N ASP A 428 -1.18 6.85 11.51
CA ASP A 428 -1.26 7.79 10.39
C ASP A 428 -2.67 7.78 9.78
N PRO A 429 -3.61 8.56 10.35
CA PRO A 429 -4.98 8.57 9.87
C PRO A 429 -5.11 9.28 8.53
N HIS A 430 -5.80 8.63 7.59
CA HIS A 430 -6.12 9.24 6.31
C HIS A 430 -7.45 10.01 6.39
N LEU A 431 -7.36 11.34 6.48
CA LEU A 431 -8.52 12.23 6.38
C LEU A 431 -8.91 12.49 4.92
N MET A 432 -10.21 12.64 4.70
CA MET A 432 -10.76 12.99 3.40
C MET A 432 -10.58 14.49 3.14
N ASP A 433 -10.58 14.88 1.86
CA ASP A 433 -10.66 16.29 1.48
C ASP A 433 -12.07 16.82 1.77
N ALA A 434 -12.32 17.14 3.03
CA ALA A 434 -13.60 17.55 3.58
C ALA A 434 -13.39 18.45 4.80
N SER A 435 -14.44 19.09 5.28
CA SER A 435 -14.36 19.96 6.47
C SER A 435 -14.32 19.16 7.78
N VAL A 436 -13.95 19.82 8.89
CA VAL A 436 -14.03 19.20 10.23
C VAL A 436 -15.46 18.76 10.53
N ARG A 437 -16.45 19.59 10.16
CA ARG A 437 -17.87 19.28 10.37
C ARG A 437 -18.31 18.06 9.57
N ASP A 438 -17.86 17.92 8.33
CA ASP A 438 -18.19 16.76 7.49
C ASP A 438 -17.65 15.47 8.08
N HIS A 439 -16.42 15.48 8.59
CA HIS A 439 -15.83 14.32 9.26
C HIS A 439 -16.62 13.91 10.51
N LEU A 440 -17.00 14.86 11.36
CA LEU A 440 -17.78 14.57 12.57
C LEU A 440 -19.19 14.07 12.24
N ARG A 441 -19.85 14.64 11.20
CA ARG A 441 -21.15 14.17 10.71
C ARG A 441 -21.07 12.82 10.00
N ALA A 442 -19.94 12.51 9.35
CA ALA A 442 -19.71 11.19 8.78
C ALA A 442 -19.63 10.11 9.87
N ALA A 443 -19.10 10.46 11.06
CA ALA A 443 -19.06 9.57 12.21
C ALA A 443 -20.45 9.41 12.88
N ASP A 444 -21.20 10.52 13.02
CA ASP A 444 -22.59 10.51 13.48
C ASP A 444 -23.40 11.64 12.78
N PRO A 445 -24.32 11.33 11.85
CA PRO A 445 -25.12 12.32 11.15
C PRO A 445 -25.98 13.20 12.06
N HIS A 446 -26.23 12.74 13.30
CA HIS A 446 -27.06 13.42 14.29
C HIS A 446 -26.26 14.05 15.44
N VAL A 447 -24.93 14.16 15.30
CA VAL A 447 -24.08 14.75 16.35
C VAL A 447 -24.54 16.18 16.68
N ARG A 448 -24.81 16.43 17.97
CA ARG A 448 -25.30 17.74 18.42
C ARG A 448 -24.15 18.75 18.43
N PRO A 449 -24.38 20.04 18.11
CA PRO A 449 -23.33 21.06 18.13
C PRO A 449 -22.60 21.17 19.47
N ALA A 450 -23.31 21.05 20.60
CA ALA A 450 -22.70 21.07 21.93
C ALA A 450 -21.78 19.85 22.19
N ASP A 451 -22.12 18.69 21.63
CA ASP A 451 -21.25 17.50 21.73
C ASP A 451 -20.00 17.67 20.87
N VAL A 452 -20.12 18.32 19.70
CA VAL A 452 -18.98 18.68 18.84
C VAL A 452 -18.02 19.61 19.56
N GLU A 453 -18.51 20.74 20.08
CA GLU A 453 -17.66 21.74 20.75
C GLU A 453 -16.93 21.19 21.97
N ARG A 454 -17.64 20.41 22.79
CA ARG A 454 -17.09 19.71 23.95
C ARG A 454 -16.01 18.70 23.54
N THR A 455 -16.29 17.87 22.54
CA THR A 455 -15.34 16.86 22.05
C THR A 455 -14.09 17.53 21.48
N LEU A 456 -14.24 18.57 20.66
CA LEU A 456 -13.10 19.31 20.11
C LEU A 456 -12.29 19.98 21.23
N THR A 457 -12.93 20.52 22.26
CA THR A 457 -12.24 21.09 23.43
C THR A 457 -11.40 20.03 24.15
N VAL A 458 -11.96 18.85 24.45
CA VAL A 458 -11.23 17.74 25.11
C VAL A 458 -10.05 17.27 24.25
N MET A 459 -10.20 17.23 22.93
CA MET A 459 -9.11 16.86 22.02
C MET A 459 -8.08 17.99 21.80
N GLY A 460 -8.25 19.17 22.41
CA GLY A 460 -7.39 20.34 22.18
C GLY A 460 -7.53 20.95 20.78
N LEU A 461 -8.62 20.67 20.09
CA LEU A 461 -8.96 21.14 18.74
C LEU A 461 -9.97 22.30 18.74
N GLY A 462 -10.26 22.89 19.91
CA GLY A 462 -11.20 24.02 20.02
C GLY A 462 -10.81 25.24 19.17
N HIS A 463 -9.52 25.38 18.84
CA HIS A 463 -9.05 26.44 17.96
C HIS A 463 -9.54 26.29 16.50
N LEU A 464 -9.88 25.07 16.05
CA LEU A 464 -10.38 24.82 14.68
C LEU A 464 -11.71 25.52 14.41
N SER A 465 -12.52 25.77 15.44
CA SER A 465 -13.74 26.57 15.34
C SER A 465 -13.48 28.03 14.93
N ARG A 466 -12.22 28.50 15.02
CA ARG A 466 -11.79 29.86 14.71
C ARG A 466 -10.89 29.96 13.46
N LEU A 467 -10.75 28.87 12.70
CA LEU A 467 -10.03 28.92 11.42
C LEU A 467 -10.67 29.97 10.49
N ALA A 468 -9.82 30.76 9.83
CA ALA A 468 -10.26 31.64 8.74
C ALA A 468 -10.92 30.80 7.62
N ASP A 469 -11.76 31.41 6.80
CA ASP A 469 -12.47 30.74 5.68
C ASP A 469 -13.53 29.70 6.08
N GLY A 470 -14.27 29.95 7.17
CA GLY A 470 -15.50 29.20 7.50
C GLY A 470 -15.43 28.30 8.75
N GLY A 471 -14.36 28.38 9.54
CA GLY A 471 -14.24 27.63 10.79
C GLY A 471 -14.32 26.13 10.57
N LEU A 472 -15.29 25.46 11.20
CA LEU A 472 -15.47 24.00 11.06
C LEU A 472 -15.93 23.56 9.66
N ASP A 473 -16.40 24.48 8.82
CA ASP A 473 -16.83 24.21 7.44
C ASP A 473 -15.68 24.42 6.42
N ALA A 474 -14.52 24.92 6.86
CA ALA A 474 -13.37 25.11 5.98
C ALA A 474 -12.82 23.74 5.50
N PRO A 475 -12.47 23.59 4.21
CA PRO A 475 -11.90 22.35 3.69
C PRO A 475 -10.51 22.11 4.25
N LEU A 476 -10.24 20.88 4.70
CA LEU A 476 -8.93 20.51 5.27
C LEU A 476 -7.87 20.18 4.21
N GLY A 477 -8.26 20.07 2.94
CA GLY A 477 -7.38 19.66 1.84
C GLY A 477 -7.10 18.16 1.83
N SER A 478 -6.46 17.68 0.76
CA SER A 478 -6.09 16.27 0.59
C SER A 478 -5.27 15.74 1.78
N HIS A 479 -5.66 14.59 2.35
CA HIS A 479 -5.01 14.00 3.55
C HIS A 479 -5.02 14.92 4.79
N GLY A 480 -5.90 15.93 4.83
CA GLY A 480 -5.95 16.91 5.92
C GLY A 480 -4.70 17.79 5.96
N ALA A 481 -4.20 18.24 4.80
CA ALA A 481 -2.99 19.05 4.67
C ALA A 481 -3.01 20.35 5.51
N ALA A 482 -4.19 20.84 5.90
CA ALA A 482 -4.34 21.99 6.80
C ALA A 482 -4.06 21.67 8.29
N LEU A 483 -3.82 20.41 8.65
CA LEU A 483 -3.64 19.96 10.02
C LEU A 483 -2.25 19.31 10.22
N SER A 484 -1.65 19.55 11.39
CA SER A 484 -0.48 18.78 11.83
C SER A 484 -0.82 17.30 12.02
N VAL A 485 0.20 16.43 12.02
CA VAL A 485 0.01 14.98 12.25
C VAL A 485 -0.78 14.70 13.53
N HIS A 486 -0.44 15.39 14.62
CA HIS A 486 -1.11 15.24 15.92
C HIS A 486 -2.56 15.73 15.89
N GLU A 487 -2.86 16.80 15.16
CA GLU A 487 -4.23 17.28 14.99
C GLU A 487 -5.07 16.33 14.15
N ARG A 488 -4.50 15.70 13.12
CA ARG A 488 -5.18 14.65 12.34
C ARG A 488 -5.54 13.45 13.21
N GLN A 489 -4.61 13.02 14.08
CA GLN A 489 -4.88 11.97 15.09
C GLN A 489 -6.00 12.38 16.04
N ARG A 490 -5.92 13.58 16.62
CA ARG A 490 -6.95 14.13 17.53
C ARG A 490 -8.32 14.24 16.86
N LEU A 491 -8.38 14.60 15.57
CA LEU A 491 -9.64 14.69 14.84
C LEU A 491 -10.25 13.30 14.61
N MET A 492 -9.44 12.28 14.30
CA MET A 492 -9.94 10.91 14.22
C MET A 492 -10.43 10.38 15.56
N ILE A 493 -9.76 10.72 16.66
CA ILE A 493 -10.23 10.39 18.01
C ILE A 493 -11.55 11.13 18.30
N ALA A 494 -11.70 12.39 17.89
CA ALA A 494 -12.95 13.13 18.00
C ALA A 494 -14.08 12.46 17.20
N MET A 495 -13.81 12.00 15.97
CA MET A 495 -14.75 11.22 15.18
C MET A 495 -15.15 9.94 15.92
N ALA A 496 -14.19 9.22 16.52
CA ALA A 496 -14.47 8.02 17.31
C ALA A 496 -15.36 8.31 18.53
N ALA A 497 -15.10 9.40 19.25
CA ALA A 497 -15.93 9.85 20.38
C ALA A 497 -17.38 10.13 19.95
N CYS A 498 -17.56 10.85 18.84
CA CYS A 498 -18.87 11.18 18.28
C CYS A 498 -19.63 9.95 17.73
N SER A 499 -18.93 8.99 17.14
CA SER A 499 -19.50 7.81 16.47
C SER A 499 -20.47 7.01 17.32
N SER A 500 -21.24 6.10 16.73
CA SER A 500 -22.08 5.13 17.45
C SER A 500 -21.37 3.79 17.72
N ALA A 501 -20.04 3.71 17.57
CA ALA A 501 -19.30 2.46 17.79
C ALA A 501 -19.43 1.96 19.25
N ASP A 502 -19.57 0.65 19.41
CA ASP A 502 -19.58 -0.02 20.72
C ASP A 502 -18.15 -0.33 21.18
N VAL A 503 -17.23 -0.54 20.23
CA VAL A 503 -15.81 -0.74 20.50
C VAL A 503 -14.97 0.28 19.73
N ILE A 504 -14.09 0.98 20.43
CA ILE A 504 -13.09 1.86 19.82
C ILE A 504 -11.72 1.24 20.08
N VAL A 505 -10.94 1.02 19.03
CA VAL A 505 -9.60 0.44 19.10
C VAL A 505 -8.60 1.54 18.72
N LEU A 506 -7.71 1.88 19.65
CA LEU A 506 -6.68 2.91 19.48
C LEU A 506 -5.31 2.23 19.38
N GLN A 507 -4.54 2.56 18.34
CA GLN A 507 -3.13 2.20 18.28
C GLN A 507 -2.29 2.96 19.33
N ASP A 508 -0.99 2.67 19.40
CA ASP A 508 -0.04 3.38 20.25
C ASP A 508 0.21 4.79 19.68
N LEU A 509 -0.72 5.70 19.97
CA LEU A 509 -0.71 7.07 19.44
C LEU A 509 0.14 7.99 20.35
N PRO A 510 1.01 8.85 19.79
CA PRO A 510 1.79 9.81 20.57
C PRO A 510 0.94 10.72 21.47
N VAL A 511 -0.26 11.11 21.02
CA VAL A 511 -1.20 11.92 21.80
C VAL A 511 -1.71 11.22 23.08
N LEU A 512 -1.54 9.90 23.15
CA LEU A 512 -1.91 9.07 24.30
C LEU A 512 -0.67 8.56 25.05
N ALA A 513 0.53 9.08 24.79
CA ALA A 513 1.73 8.61 25.47
C ALA A 513 1.81 9.13 26.92
N ASP A 514 1.36 10.37 27.13
CA ASP A 514 1.32 11.04 28.42
C ASP A 514 0.00 10.74 29.17
N PRO A 515 0.04 10.20 30.40
CA PRO A 515 -1.17 9.85 31.16
C PRO A 515 -2.10 11.03 31.44
N ASP A 516 -1.55 12.22 31.74
CA ASP A 516 -2.35 13.41 32.08
C ASP A 516 -3.14 13.91 30.87
N SER A 517 -2.53 13.87 29.70
CA SER A 517 -3.19 14.16 28.42
C SER A 517 -4.15 13.06 27.98
N ALA A 518 -3.83 11.78 28.25
CA ALA A 518 -4.63 10.64 27.82
C ALA A 518 -5.91 10.45 28.64
N ALA A 519 -5.87 10.68 29.96
CA ALA A 519 -7.00 10.47 30.86
C ALA A 519 -8.31 11.18 30.42
N PRO A 520 -8.34 12.50 30.11
CA PRO A 520 -9.55 13.16 29.67
C PRO A 520 -10.04 12.66 28.31
N ILE A 521 -9.13 12.29 27.40
CA ILE A 521 -9.45 11.73 26.08
C ILE A 521 -10.11 10.36 26.23
N LEU A 522 -9.53 9.46 27.02
CA LEU A 522 -10.06 8.12 27.26
C LEU A 522 -11.40 8.16 28.00
N ALA A 523 -11.55 9.07 28.97
CA ALA A 523 -12.82 9.31 29.66
C ALA A 523 -13.90 9.78 28.67
N GLU A 524 -13.56 10.67 27.74
CA GLU A 524 -14.48 11.15 26.72
C GLU A 524 -14.93 10.02 25.77
N LEU A 525 -13.99 9.19 25.34
CA LEU A 525 -14.29 8.04 24.49
C LEU A 525 -15.19 7.03 25.22
N ALA A 526 -14.93 6.76 26.51
CA ALA A 526 -15.69 5.83 27.33
C ALA A 526 -17.01 6.42 27.90
N ARG A 527 -17.35 7.67 27.58
CA ARG A 527 -18.52 8.38 28.12
C ARG A 527 -19.86 7.72 27.80
N LYS A 528 -19.98 7.06 26.64
CA LYS A 528 -21.22 6.37 26.26
C LYS A 528 -21.34 5.07 27.07
N PRO A 529 -22.51 4.75 27.64
CA PRO A 529 -22.69 3.52 28.41
C PRO A 529 -22.38 2.30 27.55
N ASP A 530 -21.84 1.26 28.17
CA ASP A 530 -21.47 -0.03 27.54
C ASP A 530 -20.39 0.03 26.45
N ARG A 531 -19.87 1.22 26.11
CA ARG A 531 -18.78 1.38 25.15
C ARG A 531 -17.45 0.93 25.74
N THR A 532 -16.73 0.12 24.98
CA THR A 532 -15.40 -0.37 25.33
C THR A 532 -14.33 0.33 24.52
N VAL A 533 -13.33 0.91 25.19
CA VAL A 533 -12.20 1.59 24.56
C VAL A 533 -10.96 0.72 24.75
N ILE A 534 -10.48 0.10 23.67
CA ILE A 534 -9.26 -0.68 23.64
C ILE A 534 -8.12 0.24 23.23
N VAL A 535 -7.09 0.39 24.08
CA VAL A 535 -5.94 1.27 23.81
C VAL A 535 -4.64 0.47 23.89
N ALA A 536 -3.90 0.40 22.79
CA ALA A 536 -2.51 -0.06 22.86
C ALA A 536 -1.67 1.02 23.55
N THR A 537 -0.89 0.61 24.54
CA THR A 537 -0.08 1.55 25.30
C THR A 537 1.24 0.94 25.72
N LYS A 538 2.26 1.81 25.75
CA LYS A 538 3.53 1.52 26.41
C LYS A 538 3.66 2.18 27.79
N SER A 539 2.64 2.88 28.26
CA SER A 539 2.63 3.57 29.56
C SER A 539 2.05 2.65 30.64
N ALA A 540 2.81 2.48 31.72
CA ALA A 540 2.35 1.70 32.88
C ALA A 540 1.16 2.38 33.55
N ASP A 541 1.10 3.71 33.57
CA ASP A 541 0.02 4.47 34.17
C ASP A 541 -1.29 4.31 33.40
N ILE A 542 -1.22 4.30 32.06
CA ILE A 542 -2.41 4.03 31.22
C ILE A 542 -2.88 2.59 31.38
N ALA A 543 -1.94 1.64 31.50
CA ALA A 543 -2.29 0.25 31.80
C ALA A 543 -2.93 0.11 33.19
N ALA A 544 -2.45 0.87 34.19
CA ALA A 544 -3.00 0.91 35.55
C ALA A 544 -4.37 1.61 35.62
N PHE A 545 -4.59 2.62 34.79
CA PHE A 545 -5.88 3.30 34.64
C PHE A 545 -6.95 2.42 33.98
N ALA A 546 -6.54 1.52 33.07
CA ALA A 546 -7.45 0.62 32.40
C ALA A 546 -8.11 -0.37 33.39
N SER A 547 -9.40 -0.61 33.19
CA SER A 547 -10.16 -1.57 33.99
C SER A 547 -9.63 -3.00 33.81
N HIS A 548 -9.14 -3.31 32.61
CA HIS A 548 -8.58 -4.60 32.23
C HIS A 548 -7.41 -4.40 31.28
N VAL A 549 -6.49 -5.34 31.31
CA VAL A 549 -5.37 -5.44 30.38
C VAL A 549 -5.53 -6.73 29.59
N ILE A 550 -5.26 -6.66 28.28
CA ILE A 550 -5.09 -7.81 27.39
C ILE A 550 -3.62 -7.80 26.95
N ALA A 551 -2.88 -8.84 27.33
CA ALA A 551 -1.45 -8.91 27.07
C ALA A 551 -1.06 -10.19 26.31
N PRO A 552 -0.97 -10.14 24.97
CA PRO A 552 -0.39 -11.23 24.19
C PRO A 552 1.13 -11.29 24.43
N ILE A 553 1.57 -12.31 25.17
CA ILE A 553 2.96 -12.54 25.57
C ILE A 553 3.35 -13.95 25.17
N GLY A 554 4.33 -14.06 24.27
CA GLY A 554 4.74 -15.35 23.70
C GLY A 554 3.58 -16.03 22.94
N SER A 555 3.16 -17.21 23.40
CA SER A 555 2.09 -18.02 22.81
C SER A 555 0.80 -18.00 23.64
N ARG A 556 0.60 -16.97 24.47
CA ARG A 556 -0.55 -16.84 25.37
C ARG A 556 -1.05 -15.40 25.44
N ILE A 557 -2.34 -15.22 25.72
CA ILE A 557 -2.90 -13.93 26.12
C ILE A 557 -3.21 -13.96 27.61
N LEU A 558 -2.60 -13.05 28.35
CA LEU A 558 -2.96 -12.78 29.75
C LEU A 558 -4.06 -11.72 29.79
N CYS A 559 -5.05 -11.90 30.66
CA CYS A 559 -6.13 -10.93 30.85
C CYS A 559 -6.43 -10.74 32.34
N GLY A 560 -6.64 -9.50 32.75
CA GLY A 560 -6.95 -9.13 34.14
C GLY A 560 -6.61 -7.67 34.45
N ALA A 561 -6.77 -7.25 35.69
CA ALA A 561 -6.33 -5.92 36.12
C ALA A 561 -4.80 -5.82 36.09
N HIS A 562 -4.28 -4.63 35.78
CA HIS A 562 -2.83 -4.40 35.68
C HIS A 562 -2.07 -4.84 36.94
N ARG A 563 -2.61 -4.49 38.12
CA ARG A 563 -2.03 -4.84 39.43
C ARG A 563 -1.88 -6.35 39.61
N ASP A 564 -2.90 -7.13 39.25
CA ASP A 564 -2.91 -8.58 39.41
C ASP A 564 -1.98 -9.25 38.39
N LEU A 565 -1.91 -8.69 37.17
CA LEU A 565 -1.00 -9.19 36.15
C LEU A 565 0.47 -8.92 36.49
N LEU A 566 0.81 -7.86 37.22
CA LEU A 566 2.18 -7.61 37.68
C LEU A 566 2.72 -8.69 38.62
N GLU A 567 1.85 -9.48 39.25
CA GLU A 567 2.25 -10.65 40.04
C GLU A 567 2.62 -11.86 39.15
N ARG A 568 2.23 -11.84 37.87
CA ARG A 568 2.60 -12.88 36.89
C ARG A 568 4.01 -12.61 36.36
N PRO A 569 4.96 -13.56 36.48
CA PRO A 569 6.34 -13.37 36.03
C PRO A 569 6.45 -13.00 34.55
N GLU A 570 5.58 -13.55 33.70
CA GLU A 570 5.58 -13.34 32.25
C GLU A 570 5.23 -11.89 31.88
N TYR A 571 4.18 -11.34 32.48
CA TYR A 571 3.73 -9.96 32.29
C TYR A 571 4.71 -8.95 32.87
N LYS A 572 5.19 -9.20 34.10
CA LYS A 572 6.24 -8.41 34.73
C LYS A 572 7.49 -8.39 33.85
N ALA A 573 7.91 -9.54 33.34
CA ALA A 573 9.07 -9.66 32.47
C ALA A 573 8.89 -8.93 31.13
N ALA A 574 7.66 -8.87 30.58
CA ALA A 574 7.38 -8.09 29.37
C ALA A 574 7.51 -6.58 29.61
N TRP A 575 6.99 -6.06 30.72
CA TRP A 575 7.25 -4.68 31.15
C TRP A 575 8.73 -4.42 31.42
N GLU A 576 9.42 -5.38 32.05
CA GLU A 576 10.88 -5.42 32.25
C GLU A 576 11.70 -5.57 30.95
N ARG A 577 11.07 -5.90 29.81
CA ARG A 577 11.66 -5.82 28.46
C ARG A 577 11.34 -4.52 27.73
N GLN A 578 10.11 -4.01 27.84
CA GLN A 578 9.64 -2.79 27.17
C GLN A 578 10.32 -1.47 27.60
N ALA A 579 10.28 -1.09 28.88
CA ALA A 579 11.09 0.01 29.42
C ALA A 579 12.64 -0.10 29.22
N ALA A 580 13.20 -1.09 28.46
CA ALA A 580 14.64 -1.38 28.37
C ALA A 580 15.34 -0.56 27.30
N GLY A 581 14.57 0.28 26.62
CA GLY A 581 15.04 1.34 25.74
C GLY A 581 15.27 2.69 26.42
N GLY A 582 15.20 2.81 27.76
CA GLY A 582 15.60 4.00 28.53
C GLY A 582 17.00 3.85 29.13
N ILE A 583 17.70 4.98 29.35
CA ILE A 583 19.12 5.15 29.74
C ILE A 583 19.65 4.03 30.67
N ASP A 584 20.86 3.53 30.38
CA ASP A 584 21.50 2.37 31.03
C ASP A 584 22.21 2.76 32.35
N GLU A 585 21.51 2.62 33.48
CA GLU A 585 22.03 2.88 34.84
C GLU A 585 23.12 1.91 35.35
N ARG A 586 23.41 0.79 34.66
CA ARG A 586 24.45 -0.15 35.12
C ARG A 586 25.84 0.47 35.16
N ILE A 587 26.05 1.56 34.42
CA ILE A 587 27.29 2.35 34.41
C ILE A 587 27.59 2.98 35.78
N LEU A 588 26.57 3.29 36.60
CA LEU A 588 26.75 3.93 37.91
C LEU A 588 26.93 2.92 39.06
N ALA A 589 26.44 1.69 38.90
CA ALA A 589 26.56 0.62 39.90
C ALA A 589 27.99 0.04 40.02
N GLU A 590 28.82 0.22 38.98
CA GLU A 590 30.21 -0.23 38.92
C GLU A 590 31.23 0.86 39.34
N VAL A 591 30.77 2.06 39.74
CA VAL A 591 31.63 3.20 40.09
C VAL A 591 32.12 3.08 41.55
N PRO A 592 33.45 2.98 41.80
CA PRO A 592 34.03 2.95 43.15
C PRO A 592 33.58 4.15 44.00
N GLN A 593 33.46 3.95 45.32
CA GLN A 593 32.93 4.96 46.26
C GLN A 593 33.69 6.31 46.20
N SER A 594 35.00 6.27 45.95
CA SER A 594 35.84 7.46 45.74
C SER A 594 35.51 8.27 44.49
N GLN A 595 34.97 7.65 43.43
CA GLN A 595 34.56 8.33 42.20
C GLN A 595 33.13 8.90 42.29
N ARG A 596 32.29 8.31 43.15
CA ARG A 596 30.96 8.84 43.48
C ARG A 596 31.05 10.18 44.22
N ASP A 597 32.00 10.34 45.14
CA ASP A 597 32.25 11.61 45.83
C ASP A 597 32.76 12.70 44.88
N VAL A 598 33.55 12.34 43.86
CA VAL A 598 34.03 13.28 42.82
C VAL A 598 32.89 13.75 41.92
N LEU A 599 31.98 12.85 41.52
CA LEU A 599 30.79 13.21 40.75
C LEU A 599 29.83 14.08 41.59
N ARG A 600 29.66 13.75 42.88
CA ARG A 600 28.87 14.54 43.85
C ARG A 600 29.45 15.95 44.04
N ALA A 601 30.77 16.09 44.13
CA ALA A 601 31.45 17.38 44.25
C ALA A 601 31.38 18.24 42.98
N ARG A 602 30.99 17.65 41.83
CA ARG A 602 30.89 18.33 40.52
C ARG A 602 29.44 18.55 40.07
N LEU A 603 28.44 18.12 40.84
CA LEU A 603 27.06 18.54 40.67
C LEU A 603 26.95 20.01 41.07
N ILE A 604 26.63 20.86 40.11
CA ILE A 604 26.46 22.29 40.33
C ILE A 604 24.99 22.55 40.57
N THR A 605 24.65 23.21 41.68
CA THR A 605 23.29 23.70 41.92
C THR A 605 23.16 25.08 41.31
N GLU A 606 22.23 25.24 40.39
CA GLU A 606 21.95 26.49 39.69
C GLU A 606 20.52 26.92 40.02
N HIS A 607 20.32 28.23 40.18
CA HIS A 607 19.01 28.81 40.43
C HIS A 607 18.68 29.72 39.25
N PHE A 608 17.49 29.53 38.69
CA PHE A 608 16.96 30.28 37.57
C PHE A 608 15.70 30.99 38.02
N ASN A 609 15.61 32.30 37.78
CA ASN A 609 14.38 33.02 38.09
C ASN A 609 13.30 32.70 37.04
N ALA A 610 12.03 32.91 37.39
CA ALA A 610 10.94 32.78 36.43
C ALA A 610 11.21 33.54 35.11
N GLY A 611 11.16 32.82 33.98
CA GLY A 611 11.41 33.33 32.63
C GLY A 611 12.85 33.21 32.13
N GLU A 612 13.80 32.80 32.96
CA GLU A 612 15.22 32.66 32.62
C GLU A 612 15.49 31.40 31.78
N THR A 613 16.41 31.49 30.80
CA THR A 613 16.69 30.39 29.85
C THR A 613 17.84 29.52 30.36
N LEU A 614 17.60 28.22 30.51
CA LEU A 614 18.59 27.25 30.96
C LEU A 614 19.55 26.85 29.83
N TYR A 615 19.01 26.58 28.64
CA TYR A 615 19.78 26.36 27.41
C TYR A 615 18.94 26.66 26.17
N ARG A 616 19.57 26.85 25.02
CA ARG A 616 18.90 27.24 23.76
C ARG A 616 19.02 26.18 22.68
N PHE A 617 18.06 26.15 21.77
CA PHE A 617 18.15 25.43 20.50
C PHE A 617 19.47 25.78 19.79
N GLY A 618 20.14 24.77 19.24
CA GLY A 618 21.42 24.93 18.57
C GLY A 618 22.64 25.00 19.50
N SER A 619 22.46 25.15 20.82
CA SER A 619 23.57 25.11 21.77
C SER A 619 24.15 23.69 21.89
N PRO A 620 25.43 23.52 22.27
CA PRO A 620 26.01 22.19 22.42
C PRO A 620 25.26 21.34 23.46
N GLY A 621 25.03 20.05 23.15
CA GLY A 621 24.56 19.04 24.11
C GLY A 621 25.65 18.65 25.11
N ASP A 622 26.00 19.58 26.00
CA ASP A 622 27.18 19.52 26.89
C ASP A 622 26.86 19.23 28.36
N ARG A 623 25.59 19.04 28.74
CA ARG A 623 25.16 18.83 30.12
C ARG A 623 23.75 18.28 30.23
N ILE A 624 23.52 17.44 31.25
CA ILE A 624 22.19 17.05 31.72
C ILE A 624 21.80 17.94 32.89
N ILE A 625 20.54 18.37 32.91
CA ILE A 625 19.97 19.21 33.95
C ILE A 625 18.85 18.47 34.65
N PHE A 626 18.94 18.37 35.97
CA PHE A 626 17.96 17.75 36.85
C PHE A 626 17.15 18.82 37.56
N VAL A 627 15.83 18.80 37.43
CA VAL A 627 14.94 19.79 38.06
C VAL A 627 14.67 19.36 39.50
N MET A 628 15.10 20.18 40.46
CA MET A 628 14.97 19.89 41.90
C MET A 628 13.72 20.54 42.49
N GLU A 629 13.49 21.81 42.14
CA GLU A 629 12.31 22.60 42.53
C GLU A 629 11.94 23.55 41.39
N GLY A 630 10.67 23.91 41.24
CA GLY A 630 10.17 24.70 40.11
C GLY A 630 9.91 23.86 38.85
N ARG A 631 9.61 24.52 37.74
CA ARG A 631 9.24 23.94 36.44
C ARG A 631 9.99 24.59 35.30
N VAL A 632 10.35 23.77 34.32
CA VAL A 632 11.09 24.20 33.13
C VAL A 632 10.26 23.92 31.88
N ALA A 633 9.88 24.97 31.16
CA ALA A 633 9.24 24.91 29.85
C ALA A 633 10.27 24.58 28.76
N ILE A 634 9.98 23.58 27.94
CA ILE A 634 10.78 23.19 26.79
C ILE A 634 10.10 23.73 25.53
N HIS A 635 10.87 24.42 24.70
CA HIS A 635 10.44 25.00 23.44
C HIS A 635 11.25 24.41 22.29
N ALA A 636 10.64 24.11 21.15
CA ALA A 636 11.36 23.72 19.94
C ALA A 636 10.97 24.64 18.78
N PRO A 637 11.90 24.98 17.86
CA PRO A 637 11.56 25.77 16.69
C PRO A 637 10.69 24.94 15.73
N ASP A 638 9.64 25.57 15.21
CA ASP A 638 8.84 25.03 14.11
C ASP A 638 9.56 25.11 12.75
N GLU A 639 8.90 24.67 11.68
CA GLU A 639 9.45 24.69 10.30
C GLU A 639 9.86 26.09 9.81
N PHE A 640 9.42 27.16 10.49
CA PHE A 640 9.74 28.55 10.20
C PHE A 640 10.73 29.17 11.21
N GLY A 641 11.23 28.37 12.16
CA GLY A 641 12.20 28.80 13.18
C GLY A 641 11.59 29.52 14.39
N VAL A 642 10.27 29.49 14.57
CA VAL A 642 9.58 30.12 15.71
C VAL A 642 9.53 29.13 16.88
N GLU A 643 10.00 29.54 18.05
CA GLU A 643 9.99 28.69 19.26
C GLU A 643 8.55 28.44 19.76
N GLN A 644 8.10 27.18 19.72
CA GLN A 644 6.82 26.74 20.28
C GLN A 644 7.05 25.92 21.56
N LEU A 645 6.23 26.16 22.59
CA LEU A 645 6.23 25.38 23.82
C LEU A 645 5.79 23.94 23.49
N ILE A 646 6.66 22.97 23.76
CA ILE A 646 6.41 21.54 23.51
C ILE A 646 6.08 20.75 24.78
N GLY A 647 6.40 21.28 25.96
CA GLY A 647 6.03 20.68 27.25
C GLY A 647 6.74 21.36 28.42
N ASP A 648 6.41 20.97 29.65
CA ASP A 648 7.09 21.40 30.87
C ASP A 648 7.67 20.21 31.66
N VAL A 649 8.78 20.47 32.35
CA VAL A 649 9.54 19.49 33.13
C VAL A 649 9.48 19.94 34.59
N GLY A 650 8.82 19.15 35.42
CA GLY A 650 8.69 19.41 36.86
C GLY A 650 9.76 18.72 37.71
N PRO A 651 9.72 18.92 39.04
CA PRO A 651 10.68 18.34 39.98
C PRO A 651 10.79 16.82 39.87
N GLY A 652 12.02 16.29 39.98
CA GLY A 652 12.30 14.85 39.87
C GLY A 652 12.51 14.33 38.44
N ASN A 653 12.34 15.19 37.44
CA ASN A 653 12.63 14.91 36.03
C ASN A 653 13.92 15.61 35.58
N PHE A 654 14.37 15.30 34.36
CA PHE A 654 15.57 15.89 33.78
C PHE A 654 15.31 16.34 32.34
N CYS A 655 16.12 17.29 31.88
CA CYS A 655 16.12 17.78 30.51
C CYS A 655 17.55 17.97 30.01
N GLY A 656 17.71 17.99 28.69
CA GLY A 656 19.00 18.09 28.02
C GLY A 656 19.63 16.76 27.65
N ASP A 657 20.66 16.82 26.81
CA ASP A 657 21.30 15.65 26.20
C ASP A 657 22.81 15.64 26.49
N VAL A 658 23.37 14.43 26.61
CA VAL A 658 24.80 14.14 26.76
C VAL A 658 25.14 13.03 25.78
N GLY A 659 25.67 13.42 24.61
CA GLY A 659 26.15 12.50 23.58
C GLY A 659 27.63 12.70 23.26
N GLN A 660 28.35 11.65 22.88
CA GLN A 660 29.76 11.74 22.45
C GLN A 660 29.98 12.60 21.19
N SER A 661 28.91 13.00 20.49
CA SER A 661 28.98 13.69 19.20
C SER A 661 28.87 15.22 19.28
N HIS A 662 28.73 15.84 20.47
CA HIS A 662 28.50 17.28 20.61
C HIS A 662 27.37 17.84 19.70
N ALA A 663 26.36 17.02 19.39
CA ALA A 663 25.28 17.45 18.52
C ALA A 663 24.55 18.68 19.11
N PRO A 664 24.13 19.64 18.27
CA PRO A 664 23.39 20.81 18.73
C PRO A 664 22.01 20.40 19.27
N ARG A 665 21.59 21.01 20.38
CA ARG A 665 20.32 20.75 21.05
C ARG A 665 19.15 21.07 20.14
N ALA A 666 18.14 20.20 20.13
CA ALA A 666 16.94 20.34 19.32
C ALA A 666 15.85 21.22 19.98
N GLU A 667 16.13 21.80 21.15
CA GLU A 667 15.15 22.53 21.95
C GLU A 667 15.82 23.61 22.84
N THR A 668 15.02 24.57 23.31
CA THR A 668 15.32 25.64 24.27
C THR A 668 14.57 25.36 25.57
N ALA A 669 15.25 25.37 26.71
CA ALA A 669 14.64 25.19 28.03
C ALA A 669 14.59 26.52 28.81
N ARG A 670 13.45 26.84 29.43
CA ARG A 670 13.21 28.09 30.16
C ARG A 670 12.47 27.85 31.47
N ALA A 671 12.95 28.44 32.56
CA ALA A 671 12.28 28.39 33.86
C ALA A 671 10.90 29.06 33.77
N VAL A 672 9.86 28.38 34.26
CA VAL A 672 8.47 28.88 34.30
C VAL A 672 8.23 29.67 35.59
N ASP A 673 8.73 29.14 36.70
CA ASP A 673 8.76 29.73 38.04
C ASP A 673 10.21 29.69 38.57
N ASP A 674 10.46 30.25 39.76
CA ASP A 674 11.80 30.22 40.36
C ASP A 674 12.24 28.75 40.52
N THR A 675 13.21 28.34 39.72
CA THR A 675 13.59 26.95 39.50
C THR A 675 14.99 26.70 40.04
N MET A 676 15.11 25.70 40.92
CA MET A 676 16.40 25.17 41.34
C MET A 676 16.68 23.89 40.55
N VAL A 677 17.84 23.85 39.90
CA VAL A 677 18.30 22.67 39.17
C VAL A 677 19.65 22.21 39.67
N ARG A 678 19.96 20.94 39.41
CA ARG A 678 21.31 20.40 39.53
C ARG A 678 21.81 19.98 38.16
N THR A 679 23.00 20.43 37.80
CA THR A 679 23.55 20.24 36.47
C THR A 679 24.81 19.38 36.54
N LEU A 680 24.94 18.49 35.56
CA LEU A 680 26.12 17.66 35.38
C LEU A 680 26.64 17.80 33.95
N SER A 681 27.83 18.40 33.80
CA SER A 681 28.44 18.66 32.49
C SER A 681 29.11 17.42 31.90
N VAL A 682 29.30 17.41 30.58
CA VAL A 682 30.09 16.41 29.84
C VAL A 682 31.52 16.33 30.38
N GLU A 683 32.12 17.44 30.81
CA GLU A 683 33.44 17.47 31.44
C GLU A 683 33.45 16.84 32.84
N ALA A 684 32.37 16.99 33.62
CA ALA A 684 32.20 16.32 34.90
C ALA A 684 31.90 14.83 34.74
N TRP A 685 31.08 14.47 33.76
CA TRP A 685 30.74 13.09 33.39
C TRP A 685 31.97 12.34 32.86
N SER A 686 32.71 12.97 31.95
CA SER A 686 33.96 12.42 31.40
C SER A 686 35.06 12.37 32.44
N ALA A 687 35.23 13.36 33.32
CA ALA A 687 36.23 13.27 34.39
C ALA A 687 35.91 12.23 35.48
N GLY A 688 34.63 11.85 35.67
CA GLY A 688 34.21 10.80 36.60
C GLY A 688 34.18 9.39 36.00
N VAL A 689 34.01 9.24 34.67
CA VAL A 689 33.88 7.95 33.97
C VAL A 689 35.05 7.65 33.02
N LEU A 690 35.95 8.60 32.69
CA LEU A 690 37.17 8.31 31.93
C LEU A 690 38.14 7.38 32.69
N GLY A 691 37.98 7.24 34.01
CA GLY A 691 38.67 6.20 34.79
C GLY A 691 38.14 4.78 34.55
N LEU A 692 36.94 4.63 33.97
CA LEU A 692 36.30 3.33 33.68
C LEU A 692 36.58 2.82 32.25
N LEU A 693 37.18 3.64 31.40
CA LEU A 693 37.76 3.19 30.13
C LEU A 693 39.25 2.85 30.26
N ASP A 694 39.87 3.01 31.43
CA ASP A 694 41.26 2.60 31.68
C ASP A 694 41.30 1.12 32.10
N SER A 695 40.77 0.25 31.25
CA SER A 695 41.42 -1.04 31.05
C SER A 695 42.60 -0.76 30.13
N ASP A 696 43.81 -0.78 30.73
CA ASP A 696 45.15 -0.63 30.15
C ASP A 696 45.24 0.29 28.88
N PRO A 697 45.99 1.40 28.91
CA PRO A 697 46.23 2.24 27.73
C PRO A 697 46.61 1.47 26.45
N VAL A 698 47.17 0.27 26.58
CA VAL A 698 47.48 -0.65 25.47
C VAL A 698 46.23 -1.33 24.90
N GLU A 699 45.32 -1.85 25.75
CA GLU A 699 44.04 -2.46 25.33
C GLU A 699 43.15 -1.46 24.57
N ARG A 700 43.10 -0.20 25.02
CA ARG A 700 42.35 0.87 24.33
C ARG A 700 42.89 1.14 22.93
N ARG A 701 44.22 1.18 22.77
CA ARG A 701 44.85 1.40 21.45
C ARG A 701 44.63 0.20 20.54
N VAL A 702 44.68 -1.02 21.07
CA VAL A 702 44.35 -2.25 20.37
C VAL A 702 42.91 -2.22 19.82
N LEU A 703 41.90 -1.93 20.64
CA LEU A 703 40.49 -1.85 20.20
C LEU A 703 40.28 -0.77 19.13
N THR A 704 40.93 0.38 19.29
CA THR A 704 40.82 1.50 18.34
C THR A 704 41.47 1.14 17.00
N CYS A 705 42.59 0.40 17.01
CA CYS A 705 43.23 -0.09 15.80
C CYS A 705 42.43 -1.21 15.12
N VAL A 706 41.81 -2.12 15.87
CA VAL A 706 40.90 -3.16 15.33
C VAL A 706 39.69 -2.54 14.61
N LEU A 707 39.17 -1.43 15.11
CA LEU A 707 38.05 -0.69 14.50
C LEU A 707 38.43 0.13 13.26
N ARG A 708 39.68 0.58 13.17
CA ARG A 708 40.15 1.53 12.12
C ARG A 708 40.86 0.85 10.96
N ALA A 709 41.52 -0.28 11.21
CA ALA A 709 42.23 -1.01 10.17
C ALA A 709 41.26 -1.89 9.37
N ASP A 710 41.52 -2.04 8.08
CA ASP A 710 40.71 -2.86 7.18
C ASP A 710 41.15 -4.34 7.29
N ASN A 711 40.39 -5.16 8.02
CA ASN A 711 40.70 -6.58 8.33
C ASN A 711 42.08 -6.82 8.99
N PRO A 712 42.35 -6.26 10.19
CA PRO A 712 43.57 -6.54 10.92
C PRO A 712 43.58 -7.99 11.41
N THR A 713 44.73 -8.64 11.28
CA THR A 713 44.99 -9.99 11.80
C THR A 713 45.82 -9.92 13.07
N ILE A 714 45.80 -10.99 13.87
CA ILE A 714 46.60 -11.10 15.10
C ILE A 714 48.07 -10.73 14.85
N ASP A 715 48.65 -11.16 13.73
CA ASP A 715 50.07 -10.92 13.41
C ASP A 715 50.38 -9.49 12.94
N THR A 716 49.39 -8.80 12.34
CA THR A 716 49.58 -7.45 11.79
C THR A 716 49.25 -6.34 12.77
N LEU A 717 48.45 -6.65 13.79
CA LEU A 717 47.99 -5.69 14.79
C LEU A 717 49.14 -4.99 15.57
N PRO A 718 50.20 -5.69 16.03
CA PRO A 718 51.27 -5.06 16.80
C PRO A 718 52.08 -4.02 16.01
N GLN A 719 52.11 -4.12 14.68
CA GLN A 719 52.78 -3.13 13.82
C GLN A 719 51.92 -1.87 13.61
N LEU A 720 50.60 -2.00 13.80
CA LEU A 720 49.63 -0.92 13.63
C LEU A 720 49.41 -0.11 14.92
N VAL A 721 49.79 -0.66 16.07
CA VAL A 721 49.66 0.00 17.39
C VAL A 721 50.95 0.76 17.71
N LEU A 722 51.00 2.03 17.32
CA LEU A 722 52.18 2.87 17.46
C LEU A 722 52.50 3.21 18.93
N GLY A 723 53.77 3.03 19.31
CA GLY A 723 54.33 3.49 20.59
C GLY A 723 54.15 2.53 21.77
N GLN A 724 53.96 1.22 21.52
CA GLN A 724 53.91 0.15 22.53
C GLN A 724 54.77 -1.04 22.09
N SER A 725 55.23 -1.88 23.02
CA SER A 725 56.00 -3.07 22.64
C SER A 725 55.12 -4.17 22.05
N HIS A 726 55.72 -5.08 21.29
CA HIS A 726 55.00 -6.18 20.65
C HIS A 726 54.31 -7.08 21.68
N ASP A 727 55.03 -7.41 22.76
CA ASP A 727 54.53 -8.32 23.81
C ASP A 727 53.38 -7.70 24.62
N GLU A 728 53.45 -6.39 24.91
CA GLU A 728 52.35 -5.67 25.58
C GLU A 728 51.08 -5.64 24.71
N THR A 729 51.24 -5.46 23.40
CA THR A 729 50.11 -5.42 22.45
C THR A 729 49.44 -6.78 22.31
N VAL A 730 50.23 -7.86 22.29
CA VAL A 730 49.72 -9.24 22.20
C VAL A 730 49.02 -9.66 23.50
N LEU A 731 49.54 -9.29 24.67
CA LEU A 731 48.93 -9.55 25.96
C LEU A 731 47.60 -8.79 26.16
N ALA A 732 47.55 -7.54 25.70
CA ALA A 732 46.32 -6.75 25.69
C ALA A 732 45.27 -7.37 24.76
N LEU A 733 45.68 -7.80 23.56
CA LEU A 733 44.77 -8.45 22.60
C LEU A 733 44.21 -9.78 23.12
N SER A 734 45.04 -10.63 23.74
CA SER A 734 44.58 -11.91 24.29
C SER A 734 43.54 -11.70 25.39
N THR A 735 43.77 -10.72 26.27
CA THR A 735 42.84 -10.33 27.35
C THR A 735 41.50 -9.84 26.79
N LEU A 736 41.51 -9.07 25.70
CA LEU A 736 40.30 -8.58 25.03
C LEU A 736 39.51 -9.68 24.31
N ILE A 737 40.20 -10.71 23.80
CA ILE A 737 39.57 -11.90 23.21
C ILE A 737 38.94 -12.77 24.31
N GLU A 738 39.65 -12.96 25.43
CA GLU A 738 39.16 -13.72 26.59
C GLU A 738 37.93 -13.07 27.22
N ARG A 739 37.88 -11.73 27.26
CA ARG A 739 36.72 -10.94 27.72
C ARG A 739 35.56 -10.91 26.71
N GLY A 740 35.72 -11.56 25.56
CA GLY A 740 34.69 -11.63 24.51
C GLY A 740 34.38 -10.28 23.87
N GLN A 741 35.28 -9.30 23.98
CA GLN A 741 35.15 -7.95 23.42
C GLN A 741 35.70 -7.88 22.00
N VAL A 742 36.75 -8.66 21.69
CA VAL A 742 37.26 -8.89 20.34
C VAL A 742 37.09 -10.37 19.98
N ARG A 743 36.61 -10.66 18.77
CA ARG A 743 36.48 -12.00 18.22
C ARG A 743 37.52 -12.21 17.14
N VAL A 744 38.12 -13.39 17.15
CA VAL A 744 39.02 -13.88 16.11
C VAL A 744 38.24 -14.84 15.21
N ASP A 745 38.26 -14.63 13.90
CA ASP A 745 37.70 -15.58 12.94
C ASP A 745 38.68 -16.71 12.59
N ASP A 746 38.22 -17.74 11.87
CA ASP A 746 39.02 -18.92 11.50
C ASP A 746 40.26 -18.59 10.62
N GLN A 747 40.35 -17.36 10.09
CA GLN A 747 41.47 -16.85 9.30
C GLN A 747 42.37 -15.87 10.09
N GLY A 748 42.13 -15.72 11.40
CA GLY A 748 42.94 -14.90 12.30
C GLY A 748 42.57 -13.42 12.31
N ARG A 749 41.41 -13.01 11.79
CA ARG A 749 40.97 -11.61 11.72
C ARG A 749 40.16 -11.18 12.94
N LEU A 750 40.29 -9.91 13.32
CA LEU A 750 39.77 -9.36 14.56
C LEU A 750 38.50 -8.51 14.33
N SER A 751 37.45 -8.69 15.15
CA SER A 751 36.20 -7.90 15.09
C SER A 751 35.57 -7.68 16.48
N ILE A 752 34.83 -6.59 16.70
CA ILE A 752 34.26 -6.27 18.03
C ILE A 752 32.87 -6.92 18.24
N SER A 753 32.64 -7.44 19.46
CA SER A 753 31.44 -8.16 19.87
C SER A 753 30.33 -7.24 20.43
N ALA A 754 29.13 -7.25 19.84
CA ALA A 754 28.00 -6.38 20.20
C ALA A 754 26.92 -7.10 21.03
N ARG A 755 26.71 -6.72 22.31
CA ARG A 755 25.44 -6.91 23.06
C ARG A 755 25.46 -6.21 24.43
N ARG A 756 24.49 -5.33 24.72
CA ARG A 756 24.17 -4.79 26.07
C ARG A 756 22.65 -4.66 26.31
N ARG A 757 22.22 -4.62 27.59
CA ARG A 757 20.84 -4.51 28.13
C ARG A 757 20.78 -3.55 29.37
N SER A 758 19.75 -2.66 29.40
CA SER A 758 18.89 -2.05 30.50
C SER A 758 19.51 -1.33 31.72
N ARG A 759 18.94 -0.31 32.45
CA ARG A 759 17.70 0.55 32.50
C ARG A 759 17.73 1.37 33.82
N ALA A 760 17.29 2.65 33.88
CA ALA A 760 16.35 3.25 34.88
C ALA A 760 16.22 4.81 34.79
N GLY A 761 15.52 5.48 35.73
CA GLY A 761 14.98 6.87 35.65
C GLY A 761 15.51 7.89 36.69
N ALA A 762 15.41 9.19 36.38
CA ALA A 762 16.16 10.30 37.01
C ALA A 762 16.09 10.44 38.55
N ALA A 763 14.93 10.24 39.18
CA ALA A 763 14.83 10.30 40.64
C ALA A 763 15.64 9.19 41.33
N ALA A 764 15.65 7.98 40.75
CA ALA A 764 16.47 6.87 41.24
C ALA A 764 17.98 7.11 41.04
N VAL A 765 18.37 7.85 39.98
CA VAL A 765 19.75 8.28 39.72
C VAL A 765 20.24 9.26 40.78
N LEU A 766 19.41 10.24 41.17
CA LEU A 766 19.78 11.27 42.15
C LEU A 766 19.71 10.76 43.59
N ASP A 767 18.68 9.99 43.94
CA ASP A 767 18.55 9.41 45.29
C ASP A 767 19.72 8.46 45.59
N ARG A 768 20.20 7.66 44.62
CA ARG A 768 21.43 6.86 44.81
C ARG A 768 22.73 7.65 44.84
N LEU A 769 22.75 8.86 44.27
CA LEU A 769 23.87 9.80 44.41
C LEU A 769 23.83 10.56 45.75
N VAL A 770 22.75 10.49 46.54
CA VAL A 770 22.55 11.22 47.81
C VAL A 770 22.43 10.28 49.02
N GLU A 771 21.79 9.11 48.91
CA GLU A 771 21.57 8.14 50.00
C GLU A 771 22.73 7.15 50.25
N LEU A 772 23.74 7.07 49.38
CA LEU A 772 24.93 6.20 49.55
C LEU A 772 26.21 6.98 49.86
#